data_AF-A0A329SM21-F1
#
_entry.id   AF-A0A329SM21-F1
#
_cell.length_a   1.000
_cell.length_b   1.000
_cell.length_c   1.000
_cell.angle_alpha   90.00
_cell.angle_beta   90.00
_cell.angle_gamma   90.00
#
_symmetry.space_group_name_H-M   'P 1'
#
loop_
_entity.id
_entity.type
_entity.pdbx_description
1 polymer ?
#
loop_
_entity_poly.entity_id
_entity_poly.type
_entity_poly.pdbx_seq_one_letter_code
_entity_poly.pdbx_strand_id
1 'polypeptide(L)'
;MVRRTPQRPDRCMERHVADVCTCLEGDVRLMSRQVSRGDEQLPVPSIVVLFPAQTVGNAHIADNANNPSPSDAHNSTNSKTPANESSGSVDSYEATMRQALDKLAAIRFEPRSTLSCCDAYISLSRVSSLRRREKIPSCVPARDVSEAYAMPKFELIFTNVKVKNELLELCAQAFSSEPNDTFQRVDQCVHNVMAKLGVTIPQQPRSVSIDLNFSRSLLRVANCKAGIQKVLVAASNRYETMNSAKVLFLVRCLDLSDTTIAELDLSPLAEIVALPALTISTLKLNWVFTAKASKRFMRSFCDFVSACFAISPTEAPVTTHLTKLSLDSSLLSSFQLGSLLSALHEGNSRSGVRDLSLRGLEGSDSWLWLAFGIFHPESKSPIERLDLSYCVLRLEDVEIVHNLLKSTDYSACLMQKNIASEPAHNPPSHWALLPAGTHLEIPRGTKKYFRGRPAPALTLDTELWCEVLDSGASWTCVLVPAYGKLYVKNSKIIQVEARARNHHSSKLKELTMTGVQSRPQVLRARENGTLYGSLGVQHNDRVLSAWVKLVGQSLETLRLRKNGLRTNTLAIILEACPLIKNLDVTECELTDIGPITRAFRGDSCTLTTLKAADNHISAASQEDFFRLLKDPECDSIRHLQVLHLEGNPTSPGNRILNVLHSSLRRNTTLRYLILSMNRRHTLSRDLRWRFDRDHHGSRLGHENLSFQHRLAVLSVAMVTTLPTAVIVIIFNFAKREVYRQVLWE
;
A
#
# COMPACT_ATOMS: atom_id res chain seq x y z
N MET A 1 56.35 -1.80 19.16
CA MET A 1 54.92 -1.66 19.54
C MET A 1 54.09 -1.47 18.26
N VAL A 2 53.56 -2.55 17.70
CA VAL A 2 52.77 -2.53 16.46
C VAL A 2 51.29 -2.42 16.85
N ARG A 3 50.65 -1.28 16.53
CA ARG A 3 49.21 -1.07 16.70
C ARG A 3 48.45 -1.93 15.69
N ARG A 4 47.75 -2.96 16.18
CA ARG A 4 46.73 -3.67 15.40
C ARG A 4 45.49 -2.79 15.29
N THR A 5 45.12 -2.41 14.07
CA THR A 5 43.80 -1.84 13.75
C THR A 5 42.72 -2.91 13.90
N PRO A 6 41.56 -2.62 14.53
CA PRO A 6 40.47 -3.58 14.61
C PRO A 6 39.85 -3.76 13.21
N GLN A 7 39.74 -5.01 12.77
CA GLN A 7 38.97 -5.37 11.58
C GLN A 7 37.50 -5.03 11.82
N ARG A 8 36.91 -4.26 10.89
CA ARG A 8 35.51 -3.83 10.93
C ARG A 8 34.59 -5.00 10.55
N PRO A 9 33.54 -5.30 11.34
CA PRO A 9 32.57 -6.37 11.04
C PRO A 9 31.67 -6.09 9.83
N ASP A 10 31.55 -4.83 9.39
CA ASP A 10 30.61 -4.41 8.32
C ASP A 10 30.93 -4.98 6.93
N ARG A 11 32.16 -5.47 6.70
CA ARG A 11 32.58 -6.02 5.39
C ARG A 11 32.01 -7.41 5.09
N CYS A 12 31.49 -8.13 6.08
CA CYS A 12 30.94 -9.48 5.85
C CYS A 12 29.63 -9.44 5.07
N MET A 13 28.74 -8.47 5.35
CA MET A 13 27.46 -8.36 4.65
C MET A 13 27.65 -7.83 3.22
N GLU A 14 28.55 -6.86 3.01
CA GLU A 14 28.91 -6.35 1.68
C GLU A 14 29.53 -7.44 0.79
N ARG A 15 30.41 -8.29 1.35
CA ARG A 15 30.93 -9.47 0.64
C ARG A 15 29.84 -10.48 0.33
N HIS A 16 28.95 -10.74 1.28
CA HIS A 16 27.87 -11.71 1.09
C HIS A 16 26.89 -11.29 -0.02
N VAL A 17 26.55 -10.00 -0.06
CA VAL A 17 25.75 -9.40 -1.13
C VAL A 17 26.52 -9.45 -2.45
N ALA A 18 27.82 -9.13 -2.46
CA ALA A 18 28.66 -9.23 -3.65
C ALA A 18 28.77 -10.66 -4.19
N ASP A 19 28.92 -11.66 -3.33
CA ASP A 19 29.01 -13.08 -3.68
C ASP A 19 27.68 -13.57 -4.30
N VAL A 20 26.53 -13.19 -3.71
CA VAL A 20 25.20 -13.43 -4.27
C VAL A 20 25.02 -12.73 -5.62
N CYS A 21 25.50 -11.48 -5.76
CA CYS A 21 25.46 -10.73 -7.01
C CYS A 21 26.38 -11.32 -8.10
N THR A 22 27.53 -11.88 -7.76
CA THR A 22 28.44 -12.51 -8.74
C THR A 22 27.93 -13.83 -9.31
N CYS A 23 27.01 -14.52 -8.61
CA CYS A 23 26.39 -15.75 -9.10
C CYS A 23 25.18 -15.52 -10.04
N LEU A 24 24.68 -14.29 -10.10
CA LEU A 24 23.47 -13.92 -10.82
C LEU A 24 23.82 -13.08 -12.06
N GLU A 25 23.96 -13.69 -13.24
CA GLU A 25 24.06 -12.97 -14.52
C GLU A 25 22.69 -12.43 -15.03
N GLY A 26 21.78 -12.12 -14.11
CA GLY A 26 20.70 -11.18 -14.36
C GLY A 26 21.20 -9.75 -14.17
N ASP A 27 20.42 -8.76 -14.59
CA ASP A 27 20.75 -7.35 -14.34
C ASP A 27 20.50 -7.06 -12.84
N VAL A 28 21.39 -7.54 -11.96
CA VAL A 28 21.25 -7.38 -10.51
C VAL A 28 21.62 -5.97 -10.15
N ARG A 29 20.61 -5.20 -9.77
CA ARG A 29 20.79 -3.83 -9.32
C ARG A 29 20.67 -3.79 -7.82
N LEU A 30 21.80 -3.58 -7.15
CA LEU A 30 21.80 -3.15 -5.76
C LEU A 30 21.28 -1.73 -5.71
N MET A 31 19.99 -1.60 -5.45
CA MET A 31 19.37 -0.32 -5.20
C MET A 31 19.23 -0.14 -3.70
N SER A 32 20.01 0.78 -3.14
CA SER A 32 19.56 1.49 -1.95
C SER A 32 18.31 2.25 -2.38
N ARG A 33 17.13 1.69 -2.14
CA ARG A 33 15.87 2.35 -2.45
C ARG A 33 15.87 3.65 -1.63
N GLN A 34 16.14 4.79 -2.29
CA GLN A 34 15.75 6.08 -1.76
C GLN A 34 14.23 6.05 -1.77
N VAL A 35 13.65 5.63 -0.64
CA VAL A 35 12.24 5.80 -0.38
C VAL A 35 11.98 7.30 -0.57
N SER A 36 11.02 7.66 -1.42
CA SER A 36 10.50 9.02 -1.50
C SER A 36 10.35 9.51 -0.05
N ARG A 37 11.05 10.59 0.34
CA ARG A 37 11.39 11.04 1.71
C ARG A 37 10.22 11.24 2.72
N GLY A 38 9.23 10.34 2.75
CA GLY A 38 7.91 10.59 3.30
C GLY A 38 7.40 9.59 4.34
N ASP A 39 7.93 8.37 4.40
CA ASP A 39 7.52 7.35 5.39
C ASP A 39 8.71 6.99 6.31
N GLU A 40 8.47 6.99 7.63
CA GLU A 40 9.43 7.00 8.75
C GLU A 40 10.30 5.73 8.93
N GLN A 41 10.44 4.87 7.93
CA GLN A 41 11.32 3.70 8.03
C GLN A 41 12.70 4.04 7.49
N LEU A 42 13.73 3.86 8.33
CA LEU A 42 15.12 3.83 7.90
C LEU A 42 15.26 2.83 6.74
N PRO A 43 16.09 3.12 5.72
CA PRO A 43 16.20 2.29 4.54
C PRO A 43 16.71 0.89 4.92
N VAL A 44 15.83 -0.10 4.93
CA VAL A 44 16.24 -1.50 4.96
C VAL A 44 16.92 -1.79 3.61
N PRO A 45 18.15 -2.34 3.60
CA PRO A 45 18.79 -2.72 2.35
C PRO A 45 17.90 -3.71 1.58
N SER A 46 17.55 -3.35 0.35
CA SER A 46 16.76 -4.17 -0.55
C SER A 46 17.62 -4.71 -1.68
N ILE A 47 17.56 -6.01 -1.95
CA ILE A 47 18.21 -6.65 -3.09
C ILE A 47 17.14 -6.91 -4.13
N VAL A 48 17.28 -6.27 -5.30
CA VAL A 48 16.34 -6.41 -6.41
C VAL A 48 16.97 -7.28 -7.48
N VAL A 49 16.31 -8.38 -7.82
CA VAL A 49 16.72 -9.29 -8.91
C VAL A 49 15.75 -9.11 -10.07
N LEU A 50 16.25 -8.57 -11.18
CA LEU A 50 15.49 -8.32 -12.40
C LEU A 50 15.69 -9.47 -13.40
N PHE A 51 14.59 -10.03 -13.90
CA PHE A 51 14.60 -10.98 -15.02
C PHE A 51 14.05 -10.28 -16.28
N PRO A 52 14.88 -9.65 -17.12
CA PRO A 52 14.40 -8.99 -18.33
C PRO A 52 14.07 -10.00 -19.43
N ALA A 53 13.05 -9.69 -20.25
CA ALA A 53 12.85 -10.39 -21.51
C ALA A 53 13.98 -10.04 -22.49
N GLN A 54 14.57 -11.03 -23.16
CA GLN A 54 15.49 -10.76 -24.28
C GLN A 54 14.71 -10.06 -25.39
N THR A 55 15.04 -8.81 -25.66
CA THR A 55 14.63 -8.13 -26.89
C THR A 55 15.35 -8.81 -28.05
N VAL A 56 14.64 -9.63 -28.83
CA VAL A 56 15.12 -10.07 -30.13
C VAL A 56 15.27 -8.81 -30.98
N GLY A 57 16.51 -8.40 -31.24
CA GLY A 57 16.80 -7.22 -32.04
C GLY A 57 16.29 -7.43 -33.47
N ASN A 58 15.23 -6.71 -33.86
CA ASN A 58 14.89 -6.56 -35.26
C ASN A 58 15.99 -5.70 -35.90
N ALA A 59 16.90 -6.34 -36.64
CA ALA A 59 17.85 -5.64 -37.47
C ALA A 59 17.10 -4.88 -38.58
N HIS A 60 17.44 -3.60 -38.71
CA HIS A 60 16.96 -2.66 -39.72
C HIS A 60 17.05 -3.23 -41.15
N ILE A 61 15.93 -3.23 -41.88
CA ILE A 61 15.93 -3.11 -43.34
C ILE A 61 15.91 -1.62 -43.64
N ALA A 62 16.95 -1.16 -44.31
CA ALA A 62 17.16 0.23 -44.70
C ALA A 62 16.26 0.64 -45.87
N ASP A 63 15.97 1.95 -45.87
CA ASP A 63 15.13 2.70 -46.79
C ASP A 63 15.51 2.56 -48.27
N ASN A 64 14.50 2.60 -49.15
CA ASN A 64 14.66 3.24 -50.46
C ASN A 64 13.36 3.96 -50.85
N ALA A 65 13.47 5.27 -51.03
CA ALA A 65 12.42 6.20 -51.40
C ALA A 65 12.26 6.29 -52.93
N ASN A 66 11.02 6.42 -53.42
CA ASN A 66 10.54 7.51 -54.29
C ASN A 66 9.17 7.24 -54.95
N ASN A 67 8.14 7.95 -54.46
CA ASN A 67 7.19 8.81 -55.20
C ASN A 67 6.16 8.23 -56.24
N PRO A 68 5.06 8.96 -56.57
CA PRO A 68 3.71 8.49 -56.18
C PRO A 68 2.62 8.43 -57.29
N SER A 69 1.50 7.76 -56.94
CA SER A 69 0.09 7.94 -57.39
C SER A 69 -0.30 7.51 -58.83
N PRO A 70 -1.61 7.45 -59.19
CA PRO A 70 -2.68 6.57 -58.68
C PRO A 70 -3.52 5.92 -59.81
N SER A 71 -4.20 4.78 -59.57
CA SER A 71 -5.57 4.46 -60.06
C SER A 71 -5.96 2.98 -59.95
N ASP A 72 -7.22 2.78 -59.54
CA ASP A 72 -8.24 1.81 -59.96
C ASP A 72 -8.05 0.28 -59.91
N ALA A 73 -8.87 -0.31 -59.03
CA ALA A 73 -9.79 -1.45 -59.21
C ALA A 73 -9.45 -2.59 -60.20
N HIS A 74 -9.30 -3.81 -59.67
CA HIS A 74 -10.27 -4.91 -59.88
C HIS A 74 -9.89 -6.23 -59.15
N ASN A 75 -10.95 -6.98 -58.83
CA ASN A 75 -11.07 -8.33 -58.28
C ASN A 75 -10.05 -9.39 -58.77
N SER A 76 -9.63 -10.30 -57.88
CA SER A 76 -10.12 -11.71 -57.80
C SER A 76 -9.10 -12.68 -57.16
N THR A 77 -9.65 -13.57 -56.33
CA THR A 77 -9.28 -14.97 -56.01
C THR A 77 -7.97 -15.55 -56.57
N ASN A 78 -7.09 -16.08 -55.72
CA ASN A 78 -7.00 -17.52 -55.43
C ASN A 78 -5.80 -17.91 -54.54
N SER A 79 -6.03 -19.00 -53.82
CA SER A 79 -5.13 -19.92 -53.11
C SER A 79 -3.61 -19.80 -53.33
N LYS A 80 -2.88 -19.84 -52.21
CA LYS A 80 -1.68 -20.70 -52.03
C LYS A 80 -1.27 -20.75 -50.55
N THR A 81 -1.21 -21.98 -50.05
CA THR A 81 -0.51 -22.41 -48.83
C THR A 81 0.95 -21.96 -48.85
N PRO A 82 1.55 -21.71 -47.69
CA PRO A 82 2.95 -22.09 -47.51
C PRO A 82 3.16 -22.99 -46.30
N ALA A 83 4.12 -23.89 -46.51
CA ALA A 83 4.58 -24.92 -45.61
C ALA A 83 5.43 -24.36 -44.46
N ASN A 84 5.51 -25.21 -43.42
CA ASN A 84 6.43 -25.19 -42.29
C ASN A 84 7.81 -24.59 -42.57
N GLU A 85 8.22 -23.65 -41.72
CA GLU A 85 9.61 -23.51 -41.23
C GLU A 85 9.61 -22.55 -40.02
N SER A 86 9.55 -23.10 -38.80
CA SER A 86 9.94 -22.38 -37.58
C SER A 86 10.26 -23.35 -36.42
N SER A 87 11.44 -23.96 -36.46
CA SER A 87 11.98 -24.77 -35.35
C SER A 87 13.24 -24.19 -34.69
N GLY A 88 13.77 -23.05 -35.14
CA GLY A 88 15.05 -22.51 -34.62
C GLY A 88 14.97 -21.59 -33.39
N SER A 89 13.79 -21.18 -32.94
CA SER A 89 13.63 -20.16 -31.87
C SER A 89 13.39 -20.75 -30.47
N VAL A 90 12.84 -21.96 -30.39
CA VAL A 90 12.49 -22.61 -29.12
C VAL A 90 13.73 -23.08 -28.35
N ASP A 91 14.75 -23.59 -29.06
CA ASP A 91 15.95 -24.18 -28.46
C ASP A 91 16.88 -23.14 -27.81
N SER A 92 16.98 -21.93 -28.39
CA SER A 92 17.78 -20.83 -27.82
C SER A 92 17.17 -20.28 -26.53
N TYR A 93 15.85 -20.16 -26.48
CA TYR A 93 15.11 -19.75 -25.28
C TYR A 93 15.20 -20.82 -24.19
N GLU A 94 15.10 -22.11 -24.55
CA GLU A 94 15.18 -23.22 -23.60
C GLU A 94 16.61 -23.41 -23.04
N ALA A 95 17.65 -23.20 -23.86
CA ALA A 95 19.05 -23.21 -23.41
C ALA A 95 19.38 -22.04 -22.48
N THR A 96 18.91 -20.83 -22.80
CA THR A 96 19.11 -19.64 -21.94
C THR A 96 18.35 -19.78 -20.63
N MET A 97 17.13 -20.33 -20.68
CA MET A 97 16.36 -20.62 -19.48
C MET A 97 17.07 -21.70 -18.66
N ARG A 98 17.44 -22.86 -19.23
CA ARG A 98 18.24 -23.88 -18.53
C ARG A 98 19.53 -23.31 -17.92
N GLN A 99 20.22 -22.39 -18.58
CA GLN A 99 21.40 -21.72 -18.03
C GLN A 99 21.08 -20.79 -16.86
N ALA A 100 19.98 -20.02 -16.91
CA ALA A 100 19.51 -19.21 -15.78
C ALA A 100 19.01 -20.09 -14.62
N LEU A 101 18.42 -21.24 -14.95
CA LEU A 101 17.88 -22.24 -14.03
C LEU A 101 18.98 -23.06 -13.32
N ASP A 102 20.03 -23.49 -14.03
CA ASP A 102 21.24 -24.11 -13.47
C ASP A 102 22.02 -23.12 -12.57
N LYS A 103 21.92 -21.81 -12.84
CA LYS A 103 22.56 -20.74 -12.05
C LYS A 103 21.76 -20.32 -10.82
N LEU A 104 20.42 -20.33 -10.88
CA LEU A 104 19.57 -20.27 -9.69
C LEU A 104 19.82 -21.47 -8.77
N ALA A 105 20.07 -22.65 -9.34
CA ALA A 105 20.55 -23.81 -8.60
C ALA A 105 22.00 -23.64 -8.09
N ALA A 106 22.84 -22.85 -8.78
CA ALA A 106 24.20 -22.45 -8.35
C ALA A 106 24.24 -21.30 -7.31
N ILE A 107 23.08 -20.78 -6.87
CA ILE A 107 22.96 -20.09 -5.56
C ILE A 107 23.26 -21.07 -4.39
N ARG A 108 23.51 -22.35 -4.69
CA ARG A 108 24.37 -23.21 -3.89
C ARG A 108 25.78 -22.62 -3.81
N PHE A 109 26.07 -21.93 -2.71
CA PHE A 109 27.40 -21.41 -2.36
C PHE A 109 28.48 -22.50 -2.47
N GLU A 110 29.22 -22.53 -3.57
CA GLU A 110 30.33 -23.47 -3.76
C GLU A 110 31.56 -23.07 -2.91
N PRO A 111 32.28 -24.04 -2.33
CA PRO A 111 33.49 -23.78 -1.59
C PRO A 111 34.68 -23.64 -2.54
N ARG A 112 35.29 -22.45 -2.62
CA ARG A 112 36.68 -22.34 -3.09
C ARG A 112 37.64 -22.22 -1.91
N SER A 113 38.22 -23.36 -1.56
CA SER A 113 39.41 -23.46 -0.73
C SER A 113 40.64 -23.02 -1.53
N THR A 114 41.23 -21.88 -1.17
CA THR A 114 42.69 -21.68 -1.00
C THR A 114 42.95 -20.22 -0.61
N LEU A 115 43.65 -20.03 0.50
CA LEU A 115 44.27 -18.77 0.88
C LEU A 115 45.33 -18.35 -0.16
N SER A 116 45.26 -17.12 -0.64
CA SER A 116 46.43 -16.28 -0.90
C SER A 116 46.01 -14.83 -1.10
N CYS A 117 46.65 -13.91 -0.38
CA CYS A 117 46.72 -12.50 -0.76
C CYS A 117 47.15 -12.37 -2.22
N CYS A 118 46.48 -11.51 -2.99
CA CYS A 118 47.07 -10.55 -3.95
C CYS A 118 45.93 -9.81 -4.67
N ASP A 119 46.14 -8.52 -4.92
CA ASP A 119 45.28 -7.66 -5.72
C ASP A 119 44.98 -8.28 -7.09
N ALA A 120 43.70 -8.37 -7.46
CA ALA A 120 43.28 -8.77 -8.80
C ALA A 120 42.45 -7.66 -9.44
N TYR A 121 43.11 -6.93 -10.33
CA TYR A 121 42.52 -6.10 -11.38
C TYR A 121 41.68 -6.98 -12.32
N ILE A 122 40.48 -6.52 -12.70
CA ILE A 122 39.80 -7.00 -13.91
C ILE A 122 39.63 -5.81 -14.86
N SER A 123 40.35 -5.89 -15.97
CA SER A 123 40.24 -5.00 -17.12
C SER A 123 39.00 -5.39 -17.94
N LEU A 124 38.04 -4.48 -18.06
CA LEU A 124 37.00 -4.54 -19.09
C LEU A 124 37.38 -3.61 -20.24
N SER A 125 37.47 -4.22 -21.42
CA SER A 125 37.91 -3.64 -22.68
C SER A 125 37.05 -2.45 -23.12
N ARG A 126 37.76 -1.35 -23.43
CA ARG A 126 37.42 -0.19 -24.28
C ARG A 126 35.98 -0.09 -24.85
N VAL A 127 35.20 0.84 -24.32
CA VAL A 127 34.53 1.89 -25.12
C VAL A 127 34.64 3.22 -24.34
N SER A 128 35.20 4.22 -25.00
CA SER A 128 35.50 5.55 -24.48
C SER A 128 34.29 6.48 -24.50
N SER A 129 33.89 7.01 -23.34
CA SER A 129 33.47 8.42 -23.15
C SER A 129 33.27 8.73 -21.67
N LEU A 130 33.62 9.96 -21.28
CA LEU A 130 33.75 10.44 -19.91
C LEU A 130 32.54 10.15 -19.01
N ARG A 131 32.77 9.48 -17.87
CA ARG A 131 31.92 9.60 -16.68
C ARG A 131 32.72 10.08 -15.48
N ARG A 132 32.25 11.17 -14.87
CA ARG A 132 32.69 11.69 -13.57
C ARG A 132 32.55 10.59 -12.51
N ARG A 133 33.61 10.37 -11.73
CA ARG A 133 33.57 9.55 -10.51
C ARG A 133 32.66 10.23 -9.48
N GLU A 134 31.44 9.76 -9.31
CA GLU A 134 30.65 10.05 -8.12
C GLU A 134 31.19 9.22 -6.96
N LYS A 135 31.52 9.89 -5.84
CA LYS A 135 31.86 9.23 -4.58
C LYS A 135 30.62 8.50 -4.07
N ILE A 136 30.78 7.22 -3.75
CA ILE A 136 29.77 6.41 -3.05
C ILE A 136 29.41 7.13 -1.72
N PRO A 137 28.11 7.25 -1.36
CA PRO A 137 27.71 7.86 -0.10
C PRO A 137 28.25 7.03 1.08
N SER A 138 28.85 7.70 2.08
CA SER A 138 29.24 7.03 3.32
C SER A 138 28.00 6.63 4.11
N CYS A 139 27.78 5.34 4.30
CA CYS A 139 26.75 4.83 5.20
C CYS A 139 27.06 5.29 6.64
N VAL A 140 26.13 5.97 7.29
CA VAL A 140 26.20 6.30 8.72
C VAL A 140 25.98 5.00 9.51
N PRO A 141 26.77 4.70 10.56
CA PRO A 141 26.60 3.48 11.32
C PRO A 141 25.22 3.44 12.00
N ALA A 142 24.53 2.29 11.89
CA ALA A 142 23.30 2.01 12.62
C ALA A 142 23.60 2.13 14.13
N ARG A 143 22.87 3.01 14.82
CA ARG A 143 23.09 3.31 16.24
C ARG A 143 22.39 2.34 17.20
N ASP A 144 21.53 1.45 16.70
CA ASP A 144 20.81 0.45 17.49
C ASP A 144 21.21 -0.98 17.11
N VAL A 145 21.62 -1.76 18.12
CA VAL A 145 22.11 -3.15 17.95
C VAL A 145 21.01 -4.09 17.47
N SER A 146 19.72 -3.77 17.71
CA SER A 146 18.58 -4.54 17.19
C SER A 146 18.31 -4.30 15.70
N GLU A 147 18.68 -3.14 15.16
CA GLU A 147 18.51 -2.81 13.73
C GLU A 147 19.67 -3.32 12.87
N ALA A 148 20.85 -3.51 13.47
CA ALA A 148 22.06 -4.02 12.81
C ALA A 148 21.93 -5.46 12.26
N TYR A 149 20.83 -6.18 12.60
CA TYR A 149 20.58 -7.56 12.19
C TYR A 149 19.35 -7.76 11.30
N ALA A 150 18.74 -6.68 10.79
CA ALA A 150 17.66 -6.80 9.82
C ALA A 150 18.19 -7.41 8.51
N MET A 151 17.80 -8.64 8.22
CA MET A 151 18.13 -9.30 6.95
C MET A 151 17.57 -8.48 5.78
N PRO A 152 18.30 -8.40 4.65
CA PRO A 152 17.86 -7.64 3.50
C PRO A 152 16.55 -8.21 2.96
N LYS A 153 15.70 -7.31 2.47
CA LYS A 153 14.48 -7.67 1.76
C LYS A 153 14.83 -8.04 0.32
N PHE A 154 14.34 -9.17 -0.16
CA PHE A 154 14.50 -9.57 -1.56
C PHE A 154 13.27 -9.21 -2.36
N GLU A 155 13.46 -8.62 -3.53
CA GLU A 155 12.39 -8.37 -4.50
C GLU A 155 12.76 -9.10 -5.81
N LEU A 156 11.96 -10.10 -6.17
CA LEU A 156 12.11 -10.88 -7.40
C LEU A 156 11.11 -10.35 -8.43
N ILE A 157 11.62 -9.75 -9.51
CA ILE A 157 10.82 -9.04 -10.51
C ILE A 157 10.86 -9.78 -11.85
N PHE A 158 9.71 -10.30 -12.28
CA PHE A 158 9.51 -11.11 -13.49
C PHE A 158 8.79 -10.34 -14.61
N THR A 159 9.07 -9.04 -14.73
CA THR A 159 8.35 -8.14 -15.66
C THR A 159 8.60 -8.51 -17.11
N ASN A 160 7.52 -8.63 -17.90
CA ASN A 160 7.54 -9.03 -19.31
C ASN A 160 8.09 -10.44 -19.58
N VAL A 161 8.22 -11.30 -18.56
CA VAL A 161 8.67 -12.69 -18.72
C VAL A 161 7.46 -13.62 -18.82
N LYS A 162 7.56 -14.63 -19.70
CA LYS A 162 6.64 -15.77 -19.67
C LYS A 162 7.06 -16.71 -18.55
N VAL A 163 6.45 -16.56 -17.38
CA VAL A 163 6.72 -17.41 -16.22
C VAL A 163 6.14 -18.80 -16.48
N LYS A 164 7.01 -19.82 -16.45
CA LYS A 164 6.60 -21.23 -16.51
C LYS A 164 6.71 -21.88 -15.13
N ASN A 165 6.06 -23.04 -14.96
CA ASN A 165 6.10 -23.78 -13.71
C ASN A 165 7.52 -24.20 -13.32
N GLU A 166 8.38 -24.55 -14.28
CA GLU A 166 9.75 -25.01 -13.99
C GLU A 166 10.55 -23.92 -13.27
N LEU A 167 10.37 -22.65 -13.65
CA LEU A 167 11.00 -21.51 -12.97
C LEU A 167 10.51 -21.37 -11.54
N LEU A 168 9.21 -21.52 -11.31
CA LEU A 168 8.63 -21.44 -9.97
C LEU A 168 9.05 -22.63 -9.10
N GLU A 169 9.12 -23.84 -9.66
CA GLU A 169 9.64 -25.01 -8.96
C GLU A 169 11.10 -24.82 -8.54
N LEU A 170 11.91 -24.18 -9.39
CA LEU A 170 13.29 -23.86 -9.04
C LEU A 170 13.39 -22.78 -7.96
N CYS A 171 12.53 -21.75 -7.99
CA CYS A 171 12.41 -20.84 -6.86
C CYS A 171 12.01 -21.58 -5.57
N ALA A 172 11.03 -22.49 -5.65
CA ALA A 172 10.60 -23.29 -4.51
C ALA A 172 11.74 -24.18 -3.98
N GLN A 173 12.52 -24.81 -4.87
CA GLN A 173 13.70 -25.59 -4.51
C GLN A 173 14.77 -24.71 -3.86
N ALA A 174 15.01 -23.51 -4.37
CA ALA A 174 15.95 -22.56 -3.79
C ALA A 174 15.54 -22.20 -2.35
N PHE A 175 14.26 -21.89 -2.12
CA PHE A 175 13.74 -21.58 -0.77
C PHE A 175 13.66 -22.82 0.14
N SER A 176 13.51 -24.01 -0.44
CA SER A 176 13.44 -25.30 0.28
C SER A 176 14.80 -25.93 0.53
N SER A 177 15.88 -25.46 -0.07
CA SER A 177 17.23 -25.99 0.14
C SER A 177 17.77 -25.58 1.52
N GLU A 178 18.41 -26.51 2.25
CA GLU A 178 19.06 -26.15 3.51
C GLU A 178 20.15 -25.11 3.21
N PRO A 179 20.24 -24.02 4.00
CA PRO A 179 21.33 -23.07 3.82
C PRO A 179 22.66 -23.85 3.94
N ASN A 180 23.50 -23.79 2.91
CA ASN A 180 24.78 -24.50 2.86
C ASN A 180 25.59 -24.33 4.16
N ASP A 181 26.45 -25.30 4.49
CA ASP A 181 27.40 -25.31 5.63
C ASP A 181 28.10 -23.96 5.89
N THR A 182 28.26 -23.13 4.86
CA THR A 182 28.81 -21.77 4.93
C THR A 182 28.03 -20.85 5.87
N PHE A 183 26.69 -20.89 5.86
CA PHE A 183 25.86 -20.10 6.79
C PHE A 183 26.00 -20.59 8.22
N GLN A 184 26.04 -21.91 8.43
CA GLN A 184 26.30 -22.49 9.75
C GLN A 184 27.68 -22.11 10.27
N ARG A 185 28.71 -22.06 9.42
CA ARG A 185 30.07 -21.64 9.80
C ARG A 185 30.17 -20.15 10.14
N VAL A 186 29.47 -19.29 9.40
CA VAL A 186 29.44 -17.85 9.70
C VAL A 186 28.68 -17.59 11.00
N ASP A 187 27.52 -18.23 11.19
CA ASP A 187 26.78 -18.14 12.44
C ASP A 187 27.59 -18.72 13.59
N GLN A 188 28.30 -19.84 13.42
CA GLN A 188 29.19 -20.38 14.45
C GLN A 188 30.35 -19.42 14.76
N CYS A 189 30.91 -18.74 13.76
CA CYS A 189 32.00 -17.78 13.97
C CYS A 189 31.52 -16.52 14.70
N VAL A 190 30.36 -15.97 14.31
CA VAL A 190 29.70 -14.84 14.98
C VAL A 190 29.28 -15.24 16.40
N HIS A 191 28.73 -16.43 16.59
CA HIS A 191 28.34 -16.97 17.88
C HIS A 191 29.57 -17.20 18.78
N ASN A 192 30.70 -17.65 18.22
CA ASN A 192 31.97 -17.80 18.95
C ASN A 192 32.57 -16.45 19.32
N VAL A 193 32.48 -15.44 18.45
CA VAL A 193 32.95 -14.07 18.73
C VAL A 193 32.06 -13.41 19.79
N MET A 194 30.74 -13.54 19.68
CA MET A 194 29.80 -12.96 20.64
C MET A 194 29.81 -13.68 21.99
N ALA A 195 29.98 -15.01 22.00
CA ALA A 195 30.21 -15.78 23.22
C ALA A 195 31.51 -15.36 23.93
N LYS A 196 32.58 -15.07 23.18
CA LYS A 196 33.82 -14.49 23.74
C LYS A 196 33.64 -13.08 24.29
N LEU A 197 32.64 -12.35 23.81
CA LEU A 197 32.26 -11.02 24.31
C LEU A 197 31.21 -11.07 25.44
N GLY A 198 30.80 -12.28 25.89
CA GLY A 198 29.77 -12.45 26.92
C GLY A 198 28.35 -12.10 26.47
N VAL A 199 28.12 -11.96 25.16
CA VAL A 199 26.82 -11.59 24.58
C VAL A 199 26.11 -12.86 24.12
N THR A 200 25.07 -13.27 24.82
CA THR A 200 24.13 -14.29 24.35
C THR A 200 23.26 -13.71 23.24
N ILE A 201 23.50 -14.15 22.00
CA ILE A 201 22.62 -13.82 20.87
C ILE A 201 21.32 -14.63 21.05
N PRO A 202 20.14 -14.01 21.06
CA PRO A 202 18.89 -14.76 21.02
C PRO A 202 18.89 -15.64 19.76
N GLN A 203 18.69 -16.95 19.91
CA GLN A 203 18.50 -17.88 18.79
C GLN A 203 17.10 -17.69 18.16
N GLN A 204 16.74 -16.45 17.83
CA GLN A 204 15.51 -16.19 17.11
C GLN A 204 15.71 -16.63 15.65
N PRO A 205 14.75 -17.38 15.08
CA PRO A 205 14.80 -17.73 13.66
C PRO A 205 14.86 -16.46 12.83
N ARG A 206 15.85 -16.36 11.94
CA ARG A 206 16.01 -15.19 11.08
C ARG A 206 15.03 -15.30 9.92
N SER A 207 14.06 -14.40 9.84
CA SER A 207 13.14 -14.36 8.70
C SER A 207 13.66 -13.44 7.59
N VAL A 208 13.76 -13.94 6.37
CA VAL A 208 14.03 -13.18 5.14
C VAL A 208 12.72 -12.91 4.42
N SER A 209 12.38 -11.64 4.22
CA SER A 209 11.17 -11.25 3.49
C SER A 209 11.42 -11.23 1.99
N ILE A 210 10.52 -11.86 1.23
CA ILE A 210 10.55 -11.92 -0.23
C ILE A 210 9.30 -11.24 -0.80
N ASP A 211 9.50 -10.35 -1.75
CA ASP A 211 8.44 -9.79 -2.59
C ASP A 211 8.53 -10.42 -3.98
N LEU A 212 7.42 -11.00 -4.44
CA LEU A 212 7.29 -11.56 -5.78
C LEU A 212 6.50 -10.57 -6.63
N ASN A 213 7.14 -10.05 -7.68
CA ASN A 213 6.54 -9.09 -8.59
C ASN A 213 6.46 -9.68 -10.00
N PHE A 214 5.25 -10.02 -10.40
CA PHE A 214 4.91 -10.54 -11.72
C PHE A 214 4.25 -9.49 -12.60
N SER A 215 4.42 -8.20 -12.29
CA SER A 215 3.74 -7.14 -13.03
C SER A 215 4.06 -7.18 -14.52
N ARG A 216 3.06 -7.01 -15.38
CA ARG A 216 3.17 -7.11 -16.86
C ARG A 216 3.69 -8.45 -17.39
N SER A 217 3.75 -9.49 -16.55
CA SER A 217 4.12 -10.82 -17.02
C SER A 217 2.95 -11.49 -17.75
N LEU A 218 3.25 -12.40 -18.67
CA LEU A 218 2.25 -13.28 -19.29
C LEU A 218 2.00 -14.50 -18.39
N LEU A 219 1.69 -14.25 -17.13
CA LEU A 219 1.40 -15.28 -16.14
C LEU A 219 -0.05 -15.74 -16.27
N ARG A 220 -0.25 -17.02 -16.62
CA ARG A 220 -1.55 -17.69 -16.44
C ARG A 220 -1.52 -18.40 -15.10
N VAL A 221 -2.17 -17.82 -14.09
CA VAL A 221 -2.20 -18.36 -12.72
C VAL A 221 -2.74 -19.78 -12.69
N ALA A 222 -3.73 -20.12 -13.51
CA ALA A 222 -4.26 -21.49 -13.60
C ALA A 222 -3.17 -22.52 -13.96
N ASN A 223 -2.31 -22.16 -14.92
CA ASN A 223 -1.20 -23.01 -15.33
C ASN A 223 -0.08 -23.01 -14.28
N CYS A 224 0.10 -21.89 -13.58
CA CYS A 224 1.21 -21.68 -12.65
C CYS A 224 0.85 -21.95 -11.18
N LYS A 225 -0.40 -22.32 -10.88
CA LYS A 225 -0.96 -22.44 -9.54
C LYS A 225 -0.11 -23.35 -8.67
N ALA A 226 0.19 -24.54 -9.16
CA ALA A 226 1.00 -25.52 -8.42
C ALA A 226 2.41 -24.98 -8.16
N GLY A 227 3.03 -24.30 -9.13
CA GLY A 227 4.34 -23.65 -8.95
C GLY A 227 4.30 -22.55 -7.89
N ILE A 228 3.32 -21.64 -7.97
CA ILE A 228 3.14 -20.53 -7.01
C ILE A 228 2.89 -21.10 -5.61
N GLN A 229 1.98 -22.08 -5.48
CA GLN A 229 1.71 -22.76 -4.20
C GLN A 229 2.97 -23.42 -3.66
N LYS A 230 3.74 -24.16 -4.47
CA LYS A 230 5.01 -24.76 -4.05
C LYS A 230 5.99 -23.71 -3.54
N VAL A 231 6.13 -22.57 -4.23
CA VAL A 231 7.00 -21.45 -3.80
C VAL A 231 6.56 -20.91 -2.44
N LEU A 232 5.27 -20.64 -2.27
CA LEU A 232 4.71 -20.06 -1.06
C LEU A 232 4.80 -21.02 0.13
N VAL A 233 4.47 -22.30 -0.10
CA VAL A 233 4.55 -23.35 0.91
C VAL A 233 6.01 -23.63 1.28
N ALA A 234 6.93 -23.69 0.30
CA ALA A 234 8.36 -23.84 0.53
C ALA A 234 8.93 -22.73 1.43
N ALA A 235 8.45 -21.50 1.25
CA ALA A 235 8.80 -20.37 2.10
C ALA A 235 8.25 -20.59 3.54
N SER A 236 6.98 -21.00 3.66
CA SER A 236 6.29 -21.08 4.95
C SER A 236 6.57 -22.33 5.81
N ASN A 237 6.80 -23.51 5.22
CA ASN A 237 6.77 -24.82 5.91
C ASN A 237 8.01 -25.17 6.76
N ARG A 238 8.76 -24.19 7.27
CA ARG A 238 9.98 -24.46 8.07
C ARG A 238 9.85 -24.24 9.57
N TYR A 239 8.63 -24.27 10.07
CA TYR A 239 8.37 -24.30 11.51
C TYR A 239 8.76 -25.67 12.09
N GLU A 240 9.46 -25.66 13.22
CA GLU A 240 9.57 -26.79 14.17
C GLU A 240 10.63 -27.88 13.97
N THR A 241 11.88 -27.52 13.70
CA THR A 241 13.00 -28.34 14.25
C THR A 241 13.78 -27.51 15.26
N MET A 242 13.50 -27.76 16.55
CA MET A 242 13.90 -26.97 17.73
C MET A 242 15.41 -26.71 17.90
N ASN A 243 16.30 -27.32 17.09
CA ASN A 243 17.73 -27.35 17.37
C ASN A 243 18.63 -26.74 16.29
N SER A 244 18.10 -26.02 15.30
CA SER A 244 18.95 -25.36 14.29
C SER A 244 18.48 -23.94 14.00
N ALA A 245 19.42 -23.00 14.02
CA ALA A 245 19.23 -21.61 13.60
C ALA A 245 18.94 -21.57 12.09
N LYS A 246 17.70 -21.88 11.70
CA LYS A 246 17.28 -21.91 10.30
C LYS A 246 16.70 -20.56 9.88
N VAL A 247 17.06 -20.15 8.67
CA VAL A 247 16.50 -18.97 8.00
C VAL A 247 15.12 -19.32 7.45
N LEU A 248 14.10 -18.52 7.79
CA LEU A 248 12.74 -18.65 7.28
C LEU A 248 12.54 -17.67 6.13
N PHE A 249 12.11 -18.14 4.96
CA PHE A 249 11.75 -17.24 3.87
C PHE A 249 10.26 -16.93 3.98
N LEU A 250 9.85 -15.67 3.92
CA LEU A 250 8.44 -15.28 4.02
C LEU A 250 8.08 -14.46 2.78
N VAL A 251 7.20 -14.99 1.93
CA VAL A 251 6.66 -14.20 0.82
C VAL A 251 5.66 -13.21 1.40
N ARG A 252 6.00 -11.92 1.39
CA ARG A 252 5.19 -10.85 2.01
C ARG A 252 4.34 -10.09 1.02
N CYS A 253 4.82 -9.92 -0.22
CA CYS A 253 4.10 -9.22 -1.28
C CYS A 253 3.98 -10.10 -2.52
N LEU A 254 2.78 -10.14 -3.09
CA LEU A 254 2.52 -10.69 -4.42
C LEU A 254 1.94 -9.57 -5.29
N ASP A 255 2.71 -9.12 -6.28
CA ASP A 255 2.29 -8.09 -7.23
C ASP A 255 1.97 -8.70 -8.59
N LEU A 256 0.69 -8.65 -8.98
CA LEU A 256 0.16 -9.13 -10.25
C LEU A 256 -0.38 -7.97 -11.09
N SER A 257 0.07 -6.74 -10.84
CA SER A 257 -0.41 -5.55 -11.54
C SER A 257 -0.12 -5.61 -13.05
N ASP A 258 -1.00 -5.05 -13.87
CA ASP A 258 -0.92 -5.09 -15.33
C ASP A 258 -0.87 -6.52 -15.93
N THR A 259 -1.16 -7.57 -15.15
CA THR A 259 -1.29 -8.94 -15.68
C THR A 259 -2.71 -9.19 -16.16
N THR A 260 -2.85 -9.86 -17.29
CA THR A 260 -4.17 -10.28 -17.78
C THR A 260 -4.64 -11.47 -16.96
N ILE A 261 -5.43 -11.24 -15.92
CA ILE A 261 -6.04 -12.31 -15.16
C ILE A 261 -7.28 -12.80 -15.91
N ALA A 262 -7.19 -14.01 -16.46
CA ALA A 262 -8.32 -14.65 -17.08
C ALA A 262 -9.31 -15.16 -16.00
N GLU A 263 -10.52 -15.47 -16.42
CA GLU A 263 -11.53 -16.11 -15.59
C GLU A 263 -11.00 -17.34 -14.83
N LEU A 264 -10.22 -18.18 -15.52
CA LEU A 264 -9.67 -19.41 -14.95
C LEU A 264 -8.58 -19.16 -13.90
N ASP A 265 -8.06 -17.94 -13.81
CA ASP A 265 -6.93 -17.58 -12.94
C ASP A 265 -7.39 -17.14 -11.54
N LEU A 266 -8.64 -16.71 -11.37
CA LEU A 266 -9.16 -16.19 -10.10
C LEU A 266 -9.45 -17.26 -9.05
N SER A 267 -10.07 -18.39 -9.41
CA SER A 267 -10.29 -19.48 -8.46
C SER A 267 -8.96 -20.04 -7.91
N PRO A 268 -7.94 -20.30 -8.74
CA PRO A 268 -6.58 -20.60 -8.27
C PRO A 268 -6.03 -19.56 -7.29
N LEU A 269 -6.23 -18.26 -7.57
CA LEU A 269 -5.74 -17.19 -6.70
C LEU A 269 -6.49 -17.14 -5.37
N ALA A 270 -7.81 -17.38 -5.38
CA ALA A 270 -8.62 -17.51 -4.18
C ALA A 270 -8.13 -18.65 -3.30
N GLU A 271 -7.91 -19.82 -3.91
CA GLU A 271 -7.37 -21.00 -3.21
C GLU A 271 -5.97 -20.74 -2.66
N ILE A 272 -5.12 -20.01 -3.39
CA ILE A 272 -3.83 -19.56 -2.88
C ILE A 272 -4.07 -18.70 -1.65
N VAL A 273 -4.78 -17.56 -1.74
CA VAL A 273 -4.98 -16.63 -0.61
C VAL A 273 -5.60 -17.29 0.63
N ALA A 274 -6.41 -18.33 0.44
CA ALA A 274 -7.06 -19.07 1.52
C ALA A 274 -6.18 -20.12 2.23
N LEU A 275 -4.95 -20.41 1.78
CA LEU A 275 -4.12 -21.41 2.46
C LEU A 275 -3.73 -20.92 3.88
N PRO A 276 -3.91 -21.74 4.94
CA PRO A 276 -3.55 -21.34 6.30
C PRO A 276 -2.05 -21.04 6.49
N ALA A 277 -1.20 -21.72 5.71
CA ALA A 277 0.25 -21.58 5.80
C ALA A 277 0.79 -20.28 5.17
N LEU A 278 -0.06 -19.45 4.57
CA LEU A 278 0.38 -18.40 3.66
C LEU A 278 0.75 -17.11 4.37
N THR A 279 1.94 -16.57 4.07
CA THR A 279 2.49 -15.37 4.72
C THR A 279 2.25 -14.08 3.91
N ILE A 280 1.49 -14.15 2.81
CA ILE A 280 1.25 -12.98 1.95
C ILE A 280 0.50 -11.93 2.76
N SER A 281 1.21 -10.85 3.06
CA SER A 281 0.66 -9.69 3.77
C SER A 281 0.13 -8.62 2.81
N THR A 282 0.60 -8.59 1.56
CA THR A 282 0.25 -7.60 0.55
C THR A 282 -0.04 -8.25 -0.79
N LEU A 283 -1.19 -7.91 -1.38
CA LEU A 283 -1.59 -8.31 -2.73
C LEU A 283 -1.88 -7.06 -3.57
N LYS A 284 -1.29 -6.97 -4.76
CA LYS A 284 -1.54 -5.87 -5.71
C LYS A 284 -2.08 -6.40 -7.02
N LEU A 285 -3.20 -5.84 -7.46
CA LEU A 285 -3.94 -6.20 -8.67
C LEU A 285 -4.33 -4.94 -9.43
N ASN A 286 -3.36 -4.06 -9.68
CA ASN A 286 -3.61 -2.78 -10.34
C ASN A 286 -3.81 -3.00 -11.84
N TRP A 287 -4.78 -2.30 -12.44
CA TRP A 287 -5.14 -2.45 -13.87
C TRP A 287 -5.50 -3.89 -14.31
N VAL A 288 -5.80 -4.78 -13.37
CA VAL A 288 -6.08 -6.18 -13.67
C VAL A 288 -7.52 -6.38 -14.13
N PHE A 289 -8.45 -5.73 -13.45
CA PHE A 289 -9.87 -5.97 -13.66
C PHE A 289 -10.45 -5.06 -14.74
N THR A 290 -11.20 -5.67 -15.67
CA THR A 290 -12.00 -4.94 -16.66
C THR A 290 -13.48 -5.03 -16.31
N ALA A 291 -14.27 -4.05 -16.77
CA ALA A 291 -15.69 -3.96 -16.44
C ALA A 291 -16.56 -5.08 -17.06
N LYS A 292 -16.03 -5.86 -18.01
CA LYS A 292 -16.75 -6.96 -18.67
C LYS A 292 -16.43 -8.27 -17.96
N ALA A 293 -17.40 -8.81 -17.22
CA ALA A 293 -17.26 -10.09 -16.54
C ALA A 293 -18.25 -11.13 -17.10
N SER A 294 -17.76 -12.33 -17.41
CA SER A 294 -18.60 -13.50 -17.68
C SER A 294 -19.27 -13.99 -16.39
N LYS A 295 -20.27 -14.88 -16.50
CA LYS A 295 -20.90 -15.54 -15.35
C LYS A 295 -19.89 -16.25 -14.44
N ARG A 296 -18.98 -17.00 -15.06
CA ARG A 296 -17.97 -17.79 -14.34
C ARG A 296 -16.89 -16.90 -13.73
N PHE A 297 -16.55 -15.80 -14.40
CA PHE A 297 -15.63 -14.79 -13.85
C PHE A 297 -16.18 -14.20 -12.56
N MET A 298 -17.47 -13.86 -12.54
CA MET A 298 -18.11 -13.29 -11.36
C MET A 298 -18.06 -14.23 -10.16
N ARG A 299 -18.37 -15.52 -10.35
CA ARG A 299 -18.23 -16.53 -9.27
C ARG A 299 -16.81 -16.57 -8.74
N SER A 300 -15.83 -16.72 -9.65
CA SER A 300 -14.41 -16.79 -9.29
C SER A 300 -13.91 -15.52 -8.58
N PHE A 301 -14.43 -14.35 -8.96
CA PHE A 301 -14.14 -13.09 -8.30
C PHE A 301 -14.73 -13.04 -6.88
N CYS A 302 -15.96 -13.52 -6.68
CA CYS A 302 -16.57 -13.55 -5.36
C CYS A 302 -15.81 -14.52 -4.44
N ASP A 303 -15.42 -15.70 -4.95
CA ASP A 303 -14.61 -16.67 -4.20
C ASP A 303 -13.26 -16.05 -3.80
N PHE A 304 -12.64 -15.28 -4.69
CA PHE A 304 -11.43 -14.52 -4.43
C PHE A 304 -11.63 -13.45 -3.34
N VAL A 305 -12.70 -12.66 -3.42
CA VAL A 305 -13.04 -11.66 -2.40
C VAL A 305 -13.28 -12.34 -1.05
N SER A 306 -14.05 -13.43 -1.01
CA SER A 306 -14.28 -14.20 0.21
C SER A 306 -12.97 -14.65 0.86
N ALA A 307 -12.02 -15.16 0.07
CA ALA A 307 -10.70 -15.55 0.56
C ALA A 307 -9.90 -14.36 1.11
N CYS A 308 -9.88 -13.22 0.40
CA CYS A 308 -9.15 -12.01 0.82
C CYS A 308 -9.64 -11.41 2.14
N PHE A 309 -10.94 -11.50 2.42
CA PHE A 309 -11.56 -10.93 3.62
C PHE A 309 -11.96 -11.97 4.65
N ALA A 310 -11.49 -13.21 4.49
CA ALA A 310 -11.75 -14.31 5.43
C ALA A 310 -13.26 -14.53 5.69
N ILE A 311 -14.07 -14.41 4.63
CA ILE A 311 -15.50 -14.61 4.69
C ILE A 311 -15.77 -16.07 4.36
N SER A 312 -16.32 -16.78 5.32
CA SER A 312 -16.75 -18.17 5.13
C SER A 312 -18.26 -18.24 5.24
N PRO A 313 -18.95 -18.87 4.26
CA PRO A 313 -20.37 -19.17 4.38
C PRO A 313 -20.62 -20.30 5.38
N THR A 314 -19.63 -21.17 5.59
CA THR A 314 -19.62 -22.17 6.66
C THR A 314 -18.96 -21.53 7.89
N GLU A 315 -19.59 -21.54 9.05
CA GLU A 315 -19.14 -20.83 10.28
C GLU A 315 -17.69 -21.15 10.76
N ALA A 316 -16.97 -22.04 10.06
CA ALA A 316 -15.54 -22.23 10.25
C ALA A 316 -14.77 -20.93 9.99
N PRO A 317 -13.97 -20.44 10.95
CA PRO A 317 -13.18 -19.23 10.79
C PRO A 317 -12.11 -19.49 9.73
N VAL A 318 -12.26 -18.88 8.56
CA VAL A 318 -11.17 -18.74 7.60
C VAL A 318 -10.24 -17.66 8.16
N THR A 319 -8.96 -17.97 8.30
CA THR A 319 -7.96 -16.98 8.69
C THR A 319 -7.13 -16.63 7.47
N THR A 320 -6.93 -15.33 7.22
CA THR A 320 -6.00 -14.84 6.21
C THR A 320 -4.96 -13.93 6.86
N HIS A 321 -3.72 -14.02 6.39
CA HIS A 321 -2.63 -13.12 6.78
C HIS A 321 -2.56 -11.87 5.89
N LEU A 322 -3.46 -11.75 4.91
CA LEU A 322 -3.50 -10.61 4.00
C LEU A 322 -3.91 -9.35 4.75
N THR A 323 -3.00 -8.38 4.83
CA THR A 323 -3.23 -7.09 5.52
C THR A 323 -3.39 -5.91 4.56
N LYS A 324 -2.93 -6.04 3.31
CA LYS A 324 -2.97 -4.97 2.32
C LYS A 324 -3.46 -5.47 0.97
N LEU A 325 -4.41 -4.75 0.38
CA LEU A 325 -4.94 -5.00 -0.96
C LEU A 325 -4.91 -3.71 -1.78
N SER A 326 -4.38 -3.78 -3.00
CA SER A 326 -4.34 -2.65 -3.93
C SER A 326 -5.02 -3.05 -5.23
N LEU A 327 -6.06 -2.30 -5.61
CA LEU A 327 -6.85 -2.48 -6.83
C LEU A 327 -6.81 -1.19 -7.68
N ASP A 328 -5.68 -0.51 -7.69
CA ASP A 328 -5.56 0.82 -8.27
C ASP A 328 -5.88 0.80 -9.77
N SER A 329 -6.67 1.79 -10.17
CA SER A 329 -7.10 2.03 -11.55
C SER A 329 -7.77 0.81 -12.21
N SER A 330 -8.27 -0.13 -11.41
CA SER A 330 -9.09 -1.23 -11.90
C SER A 330 -10.47 -0.73 -12.28
N LEU A 331 -10.95 -1.14 -13.46
CA LEU A 331 -12.29 -0.80 -13.95
C LEU A 331 -13.32 -1.78 -13.36
N LEU A 332 -13.52 -1.71 -12.05
CA LEU A 332 -14.48 -2.56 -11.35
C LEU A 332 -15.91 -2.17 -11.75
N SER A 333 -16.69 -3.17 -12.16
CA SER A 333 -18.14 -3.00 -12.34
C SER A 333 -18.83 -2.77 -10.99
N SER A 334 -20.03 -2.18 -11.00
CA SER A 334 -20.87 -1.99 -9.80
C SER A 334 -21.11 -3.32 -9.05
N PHE A 335 -21.20 -4.44 -9.77
CA PHE A 335 -21.29 -5.78 -9.16
C PHE A 335 -20.02 -6.18 -8.40
N GLN A 336 -18.84 -6.07 -9.03
CA GLN A 336 -17.57 -6.42 -8.39
C GLN A 336 -17.29 -5.54 -7.18
N LEU A 337 -17.65 -4.26 -7.28
CA LEU A 337 -17.49 -3.32 -6.20
C LEU A 337 -18.46 -3.61 -5.04
N GLY A 338 -19.72 -3.95 -5.36
CA GLY A 338 -20.68 -4.41 -4.36
C GLY A 338 -20.27 -5.73 -3.70
N SER A 339 -19.68 -6.65 -4.46
CA SER A 339 -19.08 -7.89 -3.94
C SER A 339 -17.97 -7.57 -2.94
N LEU A 340 -17.00 -6.74 -3.33
CA LEU A 340 -15.88 -6.31 -2.47
C LEU A 340 -16.35 -5.60 -1.18
N LEU A 341 -17.30 -4.69 -1.29
CA LEU A 341 -17.68 -3.81 -0.18
C LEU A 341 -18.76 -4.42 0.72
N SER A 342 -19.59 -5.33 0.21
CA SER A 342 -20.40 -6.20 1.07
C SER A 342 -19.55 -7.17 1.87
N ALA A 343 -18.45 -7.66 1.29
CA ALA A 343 -17.47 -8.44 2.02
C ALA A 343 -16.86 -7.66 3.17
N LEU A 344 -16.42 -6.43 2.91
CA LEU A 344 -15.88 -5.55 3.96
C LEU A 344 -16.90 -5.22 5.05
N HIS A 345 -18.17 -5.03 4.68
CA HIS A 345 -19.24 -4.75 5.62
C HIS A 345 -19.41 -5.87 6.66
N GLU A 346 -19.34 -7.13 6.23
CA GLU A 346 -19.56 -8.31 7.09
C GLU A 346 -18.26 -8.97 7.58
N GLY A 347 -17.10 -8.51 7.10
CA GLY A 347 -15.80 -9.11 7.40
C GLY A 347 -15.52 -9.20 8.89
N ASN A 348 -14.98 -10.33 9.32
CA ASN A 348 -14.67 -10.54 10.74
C ASN A 348 -13.49 -9.64 11.16
N SER A 349 -13.77 -8.65 12.01
CA SER A 349 -12.90 -7.50 12.31
C SER A 349 -11.48 -7.79 12.85
N ARG A 350 -11.11 -9.05 13.10
CA ARG A 350 -9.78 -9.42 13.63
C ARG A 350 -8.80 -9.87 12.54
N SER A 351 -9.28 -10.43 11.44
CA SER A 351 -8.47 -11.04 10.37
C SER A 351 -8.88 -10.48 9.01
N GLY A 352 -7.91 -10.16 8.15
CA GLY A 352 -8.17 -9.59 6.83
C GLY A 352 -7.46 -8.27 6.56
N VAL A 353 -7.74 -7.74 5.37
CA VAL A 353 -7.13 -6.51 4.84
C VAL A 353 -7.46 -5.32 5.74
N ARG A 354 -6.44 -4.55 6.13
CA ARG A 354 -6.56 -3.30 6.89
C ARG A 354 -6.15 -2.06 6.08
N ASP A 355 -5.36 -2.27 5.03
CA ASP A 355 -4.89 -1.24 4.11
C ASP A 355 -5.46 -1.53 2.72
N LEU A 356 -6.36 -0.67 2.27
CA LEU A 356 -7.02 -0.78 0.98
C LEU A 356 -6.71 0.43 0.09
N SER A 357 -6.27 0.15 -1.12
CA SER A 357 -6.04 1.18 -2.15
C SER A 357 -6.98 0.96 -3.33
N LEU A 358 -7.78 1.99 -3.63
CA LEU A 358 -8.76 2.06 -4.72
C LEU A 358 -8.51 3.33 -5.55
N ARG A 359 -7.25 3.61 -5.90
CA ARG A 359 -6.92 4.84 -6.63
C ARG A 359 -7.62 4.90 -7.98
N GLY A 360 -8.09 6.08 -8.38
CA GLY A 360 -8.80 6.26 -9.65
C GLY A 360 -10.16 5.56 -9.71
N LEU A 361 -10.80 5.32 -8.56
CA LEU A 361 -12.19 4.87 -8.51
C LEU A 361 -13.11 5.95 -9.11
N GLU A 362 -14.03 5.51 -9.96
CA GLU A 362 -15.03 6.37 -10.61
C GLU A 362 -16.44 5.80 -10.47
N GLY A 363 -17.44 6.67 -10.54
CA GLY A 363 -18.87 6.32 -10.55
C GLY A 363 -19.58 6.54 -9.21
N SER A 364 -20.83 6.99 -9.27
CA SER A 364 -21.65 7.29 -8.08
C SER A 364 -21.97 6.05 -7.25
N ASP A 365 -22.23 4.92 -7.93
CA ASP A 365 -22.44 3.62 -7.28
C ASP A 365 -21.23 3.23 -6.43
N SER A 366 -20.04 3.66 -6.85
CA SER A 366 -18.79 3.31 -6.19
C SER A 366 -18.68 3.97 -4.83
N TRP A 367 -19.04 5.24 -4.74
CA TRP A 367 -19.08 5.98 -3.47
C TRP A 367 -20.16 5.46 -2.53
N LEU A 368 -21.34 5.10 -3.07
CA LEU A 368 -22.42 4.49 -2.30
C LEU A 368 -21.98 3.17 -1.66
N TRP A 369 -21.40 2.27 -2.46
CA TRP A 369 -20.86 1.01 -1.94
C TRP A 369 -19.71 1.23 -0.98
N LEU A 370 -18.85 2.23 -1.20
CA LEU A 370 -17.72 2.54 -0.33
C LEU A 370 -18.22 2.95 1.06
N ALA A 371 -19.23 3.82 1.08
CA ALA A 371 -19.89 4.23 2.31
C ALA A 371 -20.56 3.07 3.03
N PHE A 372 -21.26 2.20 2.30
CA PHE A 372 -21.86 1.01 2.88
C PHE A 372 -20.80 0.08 3.50
N GLY A 373 -19.74 -0.19 2.76
CA GLY A 373 -18.70 -1.15 3.16
C GLY A 373 -17.80 -0.66 4.28
N ILE A 374 -17.51 0.64 4.39
CA ILE A 374 -16.46 1.16 5.30
C ILE A 374 -16.99 2.18 6.31
N PHE A 375 -17.83 3.11 5.87
CA PHE A 375 -18.23 4.26 6.69
C PHE A 375 -19.54 4.03 7.45
N HIS A 376 -20.36 3.07 7.02
CA HIS A 376 -21.65 2.80 7.64
C HIS A 376 -21.49 2.36 9.10
N PRO A 377 -22.32 2.84 10.04
CA PRO A 377 -22.24 2.47 11.46
C PRO A 377 -22.45 0.99 11.75
N GLU A 378 -22.93 0.20 10.81
CA GLU A 378 -23.09 -1.26 11.00
C GLU A 378 -21.95 -2.05 10.35
N SER A 379 -21.08 -1.38 9.60
CA SER A 379 -19.93 -2.02 8.98
C SER A 379 -18.97 -2.55 10.05
N LYS A 380 -18.60 -3.82 9.91
CA LYS A 380 -17.56 -4.50 10.70
C LYS A 380 -16.16 -4.34 10.11
N SER A 381 -16.03 -3.47 9.11
CA SER A 381 -14.82 -3.30 8.31
C SER A 381 -13.55 -3.18 9.18
N PRO A 382 -12.55 -4.03 8.95
CA PRO A 382 -11.26 -3.94 9.62
C PRO A 382 -10.33 -2.86 9.02
N ILE A 383 -10.82 -2.06 8.07
CA ILE A 383 -9.99 -1.09 7.36
C ILE A 383 -9.56 0.05 8.28
N GLU A 384 -8.24 0.19 8.40
CA GLU A 384 -7.58 1.26 9.16
C GLU A 384 -6.99 2.32 8.23
N ARG A 385 -6.56 1.92 7.01
CA ARG A 385 -5.97 2.80 6.00
C ARG A 385 -6.70 2.68 4.66
N LEU A 386 -7.11 3.81 4.09
CA LEU A 386 -7.79 3.87 2.81
C LEU A 386 -7.13 4.90 1.88
N ASP A 387 -6.80 4.48 0.66
CA ASP A 387 -6.28 5.36 -0.39
C ASP A 387 -7.25 5.49 -1.57
N LEU A 388 -7.76 6.70 -1.75
CA LEU A 388 -8.68 7.14 -2.80
C LEU A 388 -8.05 8.24 -3.68
N SER A 389 -6.72 8.21 -3.83
CA SER A 389 -6.03 9.18 -4.68
C SER A 389 -6.49 9.11 -6.12
N TYR A 390 -6.56 10.26 -6.79
CA TYR A 390 -6.97 10.42 -8.19
C TYR A 390 -8.39 9.96 -8.51
N CYS A 391 -9.23 9.72 -7.50
CA CYS A 391 -10.65 9.43 -7.71
C CYS A 391 -11.41 10.70 -8.15
N VAL A 392 -12.60 10.50 -8.70
CA VAL A 392 -13.53 11.59 -9.03
C VAL A 392 -14.62 11.63 -7.95
N LEU A 393 -14.70 12.73 -7.21
CA LEU A 393 -15.71 12.94 -6.16
C LEU A 393 -16.63 14.10 -6.55
N ARG A 394 -17.93 13.84 -6.67
CA ARG A 394 -18.93 14.86 -7.02
C ARG A 394 -19.79 15.19 -5.81
N LEU A 395 -20.46 16.35 -5.85
CA LEU A 395 -21.37 16.72 -4.77
C LEU A 395 -22.52 15.72 -4.63
N GLU A 396 -23.03 15.19 -5.75
CA GLU A 396 -24.07 14.15 -5.73
C GLU A 396 -23.59 12.88 -5.03
N ASP A 397 -22.32 12.53 -5.19
CA ASP A 397 -21.74 11.36 -4.53
C ASP A 397 -21.72 11.57 -3.01
N VAL A 398 -21.35 12.78 -2.55
CA VAL A 398 -21.37 13.15 -1.13
C VAL A 398 -22.80 13.14 -0.58
N GLU A 399 -23.78 13.63 -1.32
CA GLU A 399 -25.19 13.62 -0.92
C GLU A 399 -25.74 12.19 -0.80
N ILE A 400 -25.44 11.32 -1.77
CA ILE A 400 -25.81 9.90 -1.72
C ILE A 400 -25.20 9.22 -0.49
N VAL A 401 -23.92 9.49 -0.22
CA VAL A 401 -23.22 8.94 0.95
C VAL A 401 -23.81 9.48 2.25
N HIS A 402 -24.06 10.78 2.34
CA HIS A 402 -24.72 11.39 3.49
C HIS A 402 -26.09 10.77 3.76
N ASN A 403 -26.89 10.54 2.72
CA ASN A 403 -28.21 9.91 2.86
C ASN A 403 -28.10 8.48 3.34
N LEU A 404 -27.11 7.71 2.84
CA LEU A 404 -26.84 6.37 3.33
C LEU A 404 -26.46 6.37 4.82
N LEU A 405 -25.53 7.23 5.23
CA LEU A 405 -25.00 7.26 6.60
C LEU A 405 -26.01 7.79 7.63
N LYS A 406 -27.00 8.58 7.19
CA LYS A 406 -28.10 9.04 8.04
C LYS A 406 -29.31 8.11 8.06
N SER A 407 -29.50 7.32 7.00
CA SER A 407 -30.69 6.48 6.86
C SER A 407 -30.63 5.31 7.83
N THR A 408 -31.71 5.10 8.58
CA THR A 408 -31.95 3.85 9.30
C THR A 408 -32.32 2.72 8.33
N ASP A 409 -32.72 3.03 7.10
CA ASP A 409 -32.98 2.05 6.06
C ASP A 409 -32.03 2.27 4.88
N TYR A 410 -30.79 1.78 5.00
CA TYR A 410 -29.82 1.84 3.91
C TYR A 410 -30.21 0.96 2.71
N SER A 411 -31.15 0.02 2.88
CA SER A 411 -31.60 -0.86 1.81
C SER A 411 -32.24 -0.05 0.68
N ALA A 412 -33.06 0.95 1.00
CA ALA A 412 -33.63 1.86 0.00
C ALA A 412 -32.55 2.61 -0.78
N CYS A 413 -31.51 3.13 -0.09
CA CYS A 413 -30.37 3.82 -0.71
C CYS A 413 -29.59 2.89 -1.65
N LEU A 414 -29.29 1.68 -1.17
CA LEU A 414 -28.62 0.64 -1.95
C LEU A 414 -29.46 0.24 -3.18
N MET A 415 -30.78 0.17 -3.06
CA MET A 415 -31.67 -0.12 -4.18
C MET A 415 -31.89 1.09 -5.10
N GLN A 416 -31.33 2.25 -4.76
CA GLN A 416 -31.53 3.53 -5.47
C GLN A 416 -33.01 3.86 -5.68
N LYS A 417 -33.86 3.43 -4.73
CA LYS A 417 -35.27 3.80 -4.72
C LYS A 417 -35.40 5.21 -4.16
N ASN A 418 -36.36 5.97 -4.67
CA ASN A 418 -36.70 7.25 -4.06
C ASN A 418 -37.14 6.99 -2.63
N ILE A 419 -36.36 7.50 -1.67
CA ILE A 419 -36.68 7.42 -0.25
C ILE A 419 -37.91 8.31 -0.05
N ALA A 420 -39.09 7.69 0.00
CA ALA A 420 -40.31 8.39 0.39
C ALA A 420 -40.15 8.82 1.85
N SER A 421 -40.34 10.12 2.09
CA SER A 421 -40.18 10.75 3.39
C SER A 421 -41.21 10.22 4.39
N GLU A 422 -40.78 9.37 5.31
CA GLU A 422 -40.97 9.48 6.77
C GLU A 422 -40.24 8.29 7.42
N PRO A 423 -39.26 8.51 8.31
CA PRO A 423 -38.58 7.42 8.99
C PRO A 423 -39.51 6.81 10.06
N ALA A 424 -40.02 5.61 9.81
CA ALA A 424 -40.45 4.76 10.92
C ALA A 424 -39.22 4.47 11.81
N HIS A 425 -39.38 4.53 13.14
CA HIS A 425 -38.31 4.23 14.08
C HIS A 425 -37.74 2.83 13.82
N ASN A 426 -36.49 2.76 13.35
CA ASN A 426 -35.66 1.56 13.17
C ASN A 426 -36.44 0.29 12.80
N PRO A 427 -36.98 0.18 11.57
CA PRO A 427 -37.51 -1.11 11.13
C PRO A 427 -36.39 -2.16 11.24
N PRO A 428 -36.66 -3.33 11.84
CA PRO A 428 -35.66 -4.38 11.95
C PRO A 428 -35.19 -4.79 10.54
N SER A 429 -33.90 -5.10 10.40
CA SER A 429 -33.43 -5.74 9.16
C SER A 429 -34.09 -7.10 9.04
N HIS A 430 -34.69 -7.34 7.89
CA HIS A 430 -35.23 -8.64 7.56
C HIS A 430 -34.11 -9.49 6.98
N TRP A 431 -34.01 -10.73 7.43
CA TRP A 431 -33.04 -11.70 6.96
C TRP A 431 -33.79 -12.88 6.38
N ALA A 432 -33.31 -13.42 5.27
CA ALA A 432 -33.88 -14.58 4.59
C ALA A 432 -32.91 -15.76 4.66
N LEU A 433 -33.43 -16.92 5.04
CA LEU A 433 -32.71 -18.19 4.98
C LEU A 433 -32.90 -18.82 3.60
N LEU A 434 -31.79 -19.06 2.92
CA LEU A 434 -31.76 -19.64 1.58
C LEU A 434 -31.09 -21.02 1.63
N PRO A 435 -31.72 -22.09 1.10
CA PRO A 435 -31.11 -23.42 1.09
C PRO A 435 -29.95 -23.52 0.12
N ALA A 436 -29.07 -24.49 0.36
CA ALA A 436 -28.11 -24.96 -0.62
C ALA A 436 -28.79 -25.32 -1.95
N GLY A 437 -28.11 -25.06 -3.08
CA GLY A 437 -28.65 -25.25 -4.42
C GLY A 437 -29.54 -24.10 -4.92
N THR A 438 -29.82 -23.08 -4.11
CA THR A 438 -30.64 -21.94 -4.53
C THR A 438 -29.95 -21.13 -5.63
N HIS A 439 -30.69 -20.84 -6.70
CA HIS A 439 -30.23 -19.98 -7.79
C HIS A 439 -30.48 -18.50 -7.47
N LEU A 440 -29.41 -17.71 -7.50
CA LEU A 440 -29.39 -16.27 -7.26
C LEU A 440 -29.10 -15.53 -8.57
N GLU A 441 -30.01 -14.68 -9.02
CA GLU A 441 -29.85 -13.89 -10.24
C GLU A 441 -29.18 -12.54 -9.97
N ILE A 442 -28.25 -12.14 -10.84
CA ILE A 442 -27.66 -10.81 -10.79
C ILE A 442 -28.64 -9.78 -11.37
N PRO A 443 -28.74 -8.55 -10.79
CA PRO A 443 -29.58 -7.49 -11.32
C PRO A 443 -29.42 -7.32 -12.83
N ARG A 444 -30.51 -7.46 -13.58
CA ARG A 444 -30.54 -7.05 -14.98
C ARG A 444 -30.57 -5.53 -14.96
N GLY A 445 -29.46 -4.90 -15.37
CA GLY A 445 -29.43 -3.45 -15.54
C GLY A 445 -30.62 -3.00 -16.38
N THR A 446 -31.21 -1.86 -16.02
CA THR A 446 -32.40 -1.28 -16.69
C THR A 446 -32.20 -0.99 -18.18
N LYS A 447 -30.97 -1.07 -18.68
CA LYS A 447 -30.68 -0.99 -20.11
C LYS A 447 -31.20 -2.25 -20.79
N LYS A 448 -32.08 -2.06 -21.77
CA LYS A 448 -32.74 -3.03 -22.66
C LYS A 448 -31.77 -4.01 -23.36
N TYR A 449 -30.99 -4.80 -22.62
CA TYR A 449 -30.16 -5.85 -23.18
C TYR A 449 -31.03 -7.05 -23.53
N PHE A 450 -31.01 -7.35 -24.83
CA PHE A 450 -31.47 -8.56 -25.53
C PHE A 450 -32.43 -9.48 -24.76
N ARG A 451 -33.71 -9.39 -25.12
CA ARG A 451 -34.67 -10.50 -24.96
C ARG A 451 -34.03 -11.79 -25.49
N GLY A 452 -33.63 -12.69 -24.59
CA GLY A 452 -33.21 -14.04 -24.98
C GLY A 452 -32.03 -14.66 -24.23
N ARG A 453 -31.14 -13.88 -23.57
CA ARG A 453 -30.08 -14.49 -22.75
C ARG A 453 -30.48 -14.55 -21.27
N PRO A 454 -30.39 -15.73 -20.62
CA PRO A 454 -30.65 -15.85 -19.19
C PRO A 454 -29.66 -14.99 -18.40
N ALA A 455 -30.14 -14.33 -17.34
CA ALA A 455 -29.25 -13.59 -16.45
C ALA A 455 -28.21 -14.54 -15.85
N PRO A 456 -26.97 -14.07 -15.65
CA PRO A 456 -25.99 -14.84 -14.90
C PRO A 456 -26.54 -15.13 -13.50
N ALA A 457 -26.67 -16.42 -13.19
CA ALA A 457 -27.25 -16.91 -11.94
C ALA A 457 -26.23 -17.72 -11.12
N LEU A 458 -25.90 -17.30 -9.92
CA LEU A 458 -25.06 -18.05 -8.99
C LEU A 458 -25.87 -19.16 -8.32
N THR A 459 -25.22 -20.22 -7.87
CA THR A 459 -25.88 -21.28 -7.08
C THR A 459 -25.21 -21.29 -5.72
N LEU A 460 -25.99 -21.22 -4.64
CA LEU A 460 -25.47 -21.37 -3.29
C LEU A 460 -25.00 -22.80 -3.08
N ASP A 461 -23.79 -22.97 -2.57
CA ASP A 461 -23.25 -24.30 -2.26
C ASP A 461 -23.71 -24.79 -0.88
N THR A 462 -24.00 -23.86 0.03
CA THR A 462 -24.48 -24.12 1.39
C THR A 462 -25.72 -23.31 1.68
N GLU A 463 -26.44 -23.70 2.73
CA GLU A 463 -27.48 -22.87 3.31
C GLU A 463 -26.87 -21.56 3.86
N LEU A 464 -27.57 -20.44 3.70
CA LEU A 464 -27.06 -19.11 4.04
C LEU A 464 -28.17 -18.16 4.49
N TRP A 465 -27.91 -17.43 5.57
CA TRP A 465 -28.71 -16.27 5.96
C TRP A 465 -28.22 -15.03 5.23
N CYS A 466 -29.12 -14.35 4.52
CA CYS A 466 -28.84 -13.14 3.76
C CYS A 466 -29.74 -12.00 4.22
N GLU A 467 -29.23 -10.78 4.23
CA GLU A 467 -30.08 -9.62 4.50
C GLU A 467 -31.00 -9.36 3.30
N VAL A 468 -32.26 -9.04 3.58
CA VAL A 468 -33.27 -8.68 2.58
C VAL A 468 -33.25 -7.16 2.38
N LEU A 469 -32.91 -6.74 1.17
CA LEU A 469 -32.90 -5.33 0.78
C LEU A 469 -34.24 -4.86 0.24
N ASP A 470 -34.99 -5.75 -0.42
CA ASP A 470 -36.28 -5.43 -1.02
C ASP A 470 -37.08 -6.69 -1.29
N SER A 471 -38.38 -6.69 -0.99
CA SER A 471 -39.27 -7.83 -1.21
C SER A 471 -40.34 -7.48 -2.24
N GLY A 472 -40.22 -8.02 -3.45
CA GLY A 472 -41.24 -7.94 -4.48
C GLY A 472 -42.24 -9.10 -4.43
N ALA A 473 -43.23 -9.11 -5.34
CA ALA A 473 -44.28 -10.13 -5.35
C ALA A 473 -43.76 -11.55 -5.67
N SER A 474 -42.75 -11.67 -6.54
CA SER A 474 -42.19 -12.96 -6.99
C SER A 474 -40.69 -13.11 -6.75
N TRP A 475 -40.00 -12.00 -6.51
CA TRP A 475 -38.56 -11.94 -6.31
C TRP A 475 -38.22 -11.04 -5.13
N THR A 476 -37.21 -11.46 -4.38
CA THR A 476 -36.63 -10.73 -3.26
C THR A 476 -35.18 -10.39 -3.60
N CYS A 477 -34.79 -9.13 -3.38
CA CYS A 477 -33.41 -8.70 -3.45
C CYS A 477 -32.75 -8.96 -2.09
N VAL A 478 -31.64 -9.68 -2.12
CA VAL A 478 -30.84 -10.01 -0.94
C VAL A 478 -29.43 -9.47 -1.08
N LEU A 479 -28.84 -9.08 0.04
CA LEU A 479 -27.43 -8.77 0.16
C LEU A 479 -26.69 -10.03 0.63
N VAL A 480 -25.73 -10.47 -0.16
CA VAL A 480 -24.92 -11.65 0.12
C VAL A 480 -23.47 -11.22 0.31
N PRO A 481 -22.83 -11.50 1.46
CA PRO A 481 -21.44 -11.13 1.72
C PRO A 481 -20.51 -11.65 0.61
N ALA A 482 -19.60 -10.82 0.12
CA ALA A 482 -18.70 -11.12 -1.00
C ALA A 482 -19.33 -11.27 -2.39
N TYR A 483 -20.67 -11.24 -2.51
CA TYR A 483 -21.37 -11.29 -3.80
C TYR A 483 -22.21 -10.03 -4.08
N GLY A 484 -22.44 -9.18 -3.07
CA GLY A 484 -23.21 -7.95 -3.20
C GLY A 484 -24.72 -8.20 -3.35
N LYS A 485 -25.38 -7.45 -4.25
CA LYS A 485 -26.83 -7.50 -4.45
C LYS A 485 -27.21 -8.61 -5.42
N LEU A 486 -28.10 -9.50 -4.99
CA LEU A 486 -28.61 -10.61 -5.79
C LEU A 486 -30.13 -10.75 -5.63
N TYR A 487 -30.78 -11.41 -6.59
CA TYR A 487 -32.21 -11.67 -6.58
C TYR A 487 -32.52 -13.16 -6.44
N VAL A 488 -33.48 -13.49 -5.60
CA VAL A 488 -33.95 -14.85 -5.39
C VAL A 488 -35.46 -14.92 -5.54
N LYS A 489 -35.98 -16.04 -6.05
CA LYS A 489 -37.43 -16.27 -6.10
C LYS A 489 -37.96 -16.43 -4.68
N ASN A 490 -39.09 -15.79 -4.37
CA ASN A 490 -39.68 -15.88 -3.03
C ASN A 490 -40.00 -17.32 -2.62
N SER A 491 -40.35 -18.18 -3.58
CA SER A 491 -40.61 -19.62 -3.35
C SER A 491 -39.37 -20.44 -2.95
N LYS A 492 -38.18 -19.83 -2.94
CA LYS A 492 -36.93 -20.46 -2.50
C LYS A 492 -36.47 -19.97 -1.13
N ILE A 493 -37.17 -19.01 -0.53
CA ILE A 493 -36.88 -18.54 0.83
C ILE A 493 -37.54 -19.50 1.80
N ILE A 494 -36.76 -20.10 2.70
CA ILE A 494 -37.28 -21.04 3.72
C ILE A 494 -37.91 -20.26 4.86
N GLN A 495 -37.21 -19.23 5.33
CA GLN A 495 -37.57 -18.49 6.54
C GLN A 495 -37.19 -17.03 6.38
N VAL A 496 -37.99 -16.15 6.98
CA VAL A 496 -37.66 -14.72 7.14
C VAL A 496 -37.69 -14.37 8.61
N GLU A 497 -36.66 -13.67 9.08
CA GLU A 497 -36.53 -13.23 10.46
C GLU A 497 -36.20 -11.73 10.54
N ALA A 498 -36.74 -11.06 11.55
CA ALA A 498 -36.30 -9.74 11.94
C ALA A 498 -35.11 -9.87 12.89
N ARG A 499 -33.96 -9.27 12.55
CA ARG A 499 -32.77 -9.25 13.42
C ARG A 499 -32.46 -7.84 13.87
N ALA A 500 -32.07 -7.72 15.14
CA ALA A 500 -31.56 -6.48 15.70
C ALA A 500 -30.22 -6.14 15.05
N ARG A 501 -30.01 -4.85 14.77
CA ARG A 501 -28.78 -4.35 14.17
C ARG A 501 -27.80 -3.95 15.26
N ASN A 502 -26.54 -4.35 15.09
CA ASN A 502 -25.49 -3.97 16.00
C ASN A 502 -24.75 -2.76 15.45
N HIS A 503 -24.74 -1.68 16.23
CA HIS A 503 -23.94 -0.51 15.89
C HIS A 503 -22.47 -0.75 16.26
N HIS A 504 -21.59 -0.46 15.29
CA HIS A 504 -20.15 -0.50 15.38
C HIS A 504 -19.58 0.88 15.02
N SER A 505 -18.63 1.37 15.81
CA SER A 505 -17.89 2.57 15.42
C SER A 505 -16.92 2.22 14.29
N SER A 506 -16.96 2.96 13.17
CA SER A 506 -15.97 2.84 12.10
C SER A 506 -14.56 2.98 12.66
N LYS A 507 -13.63 2.15 12.17
CA LYS A 507 -12.24 2.08 12.65
C LYS A 507 -11.24 2.78 11.73
N LEU A 508 -11.70 3.51 10.71
CA LEU A 508 -10.79 4.14 9.76
C LEU A 508 -9.96 5.23 10.44
N LYS A 509 -8.63 5.09 10.39
CA LYS A 509 -7.67 6.00 11.02
C LYS A 509 -6.91 6.86 10.02
N GLU A 510 -6.64 6.34 8.82
CA GLU A 510 -5.85 7.01 7.79
C GLU A 510 -6.61 7.07 6.46
N LEU A 511 -6.74 8.28 5.93
CA LEU A 511 -7.36 8.54 4.63
C LEU A 511 -6.39 9.31 3.74
N THR A 512 -6.13 8.77 2.55
CA THR A 512 -5.33 9.42 1.50
C THR A 512 -6.22 9.74 0.31
N MET A 513 -6.22 10.99 -0.11
CA MET A 513 -7.02 11.51 -1.24
C MET A 513 -6.14 12.45 -2.08
N THR A 514 -5.02 11.98 -2.61
CA THR A 514 -4.11 12.84 -3.40
C THR A 514 -4.69 13.13 -4.78
N GLY A 515 -4.79 14.40 -5.18
CA GLY A 515 -5.20 14.81 -6.52
C GLY A 515 -6.61 14.37 -6.91
N VAL A 516 -7.56 14.42 -5.96
CA VAL A 516 -8.96 14.07 -6.23
C VAL A 516 -9.56 15.12 -7.16
N GLN A 517 -10.18 14.65 -8.25
CA GLN A 517 -10.91 15.52 -9.15
C GLN A 517 -12.30 15.77 -8.56
N SER A 518 -12.49 16.90 -7.91
CA SER A 518 -13.83 17.36 -7.58
C SER A 518 -14.45 18.02 -8.81
N ARG A 519 -15.52 17.43 -9.35
CA ARG A 519 -16.27 18.06 -10.43
C ARG A 519 -17.52 18.71 -9.84
N PRO A 520 -17.71 20.03 -10.04
CA PRO A 520 -19.01 20.62 -9.76
C PRO A 520 -20.06 19.97 -10.65
N GLN A 521 -21.29 19.90 -10.13
CA GLN A 521 -22.47 19.28 -10.75
C GLN A 521 -22.51 19.57 -12.25
N VAL A 522 -22.43 18.52 -13.08
CA VAL A 522 -22.52 18.66 -14.54
C VAL A 522 -23.92 19.18 -14.87
N LEU A 523 -23.99 20.33 -15.55
CA LEU A 523 -25.21 20.86 -16.15
C LEU A 523 -25.91 19.74 -16.92
N ARG A 524 -27.02 19.23 -16.39
CA ARG A 524 -27.83 18.25 -17.12
C ARG A 524 -28.73 19.03 -18.07
N ALA A 525 -28.58 18.76 -19.36
CA ALA A 525 -29.59 19.13 -20.34
C ALA A 525 -30.83 18.28 -20.07
N ARG A 526 -31.95 18.92 -19.72
CA ARG A 526 -33.24 18.25 -19.66
C ARG A 526 -33.70 17.96 -21.10
N GLU A 527 -34.59 16.98 -21.31
CA GLU A 527 -35.11 16.58 -22.64
C GLU A 527 -35.75 17.74 -23.42
N ASN A 528 -36.10 18.85 -22.75
CA ASN A 528 -36.61 20.08 -23.33
C ASN A 528 -35.53 21.15 -23.65
N GLY A 529 -34.24 20.80 -23.61
CA GLY A 529 -33.13 21.70 -23.96
C GLY A 529 -32.82 22.79 -22.92
N THR A 530 -33.55 22.86 -21.81
CA THR A 530 -33.22 23.78 -20.72
C THR A 530 -32.06 23.24 -19.89
N LEU A 531 -30.93 23.96 -19.90
CA LEU A 531 -29.82 23.74 -18.98
C LEU A 531 -30.20 24.30 -17.61
N TYR A 532 -30.21 23.46 -16.58
CA TYR A 532 -30.41 23.90 -15.20
C TYR A 532 -29.19 23.52 -14.37
N GLY A 533 -28.69 24.48 -13.59
CA GLY A 533 -27.47 24.39 -12.80
C GLY A 533 -26.68 25.70 -12.88
N SER A 534 -26.12 26.13 -11.75
CA SER A 534 -25.32 27.36 -11.74
C SER A 534 -23.97 27.10 -12.41
N LEU A 535 -23.68 27.87 -13.47
CA LEU A 535 -22.36 28.00 -14.10
C LEU A 535 -21.37 28.78 -13.22
N GLY A 536 -21.68 28.97 -11.93
CA GLY A 536 -20.69 29.40 -10.97
C GLY A 536 -19.62 28.32 -10.87
N VAL A 537 -18.36 28.72 -10.92
CA VAL A 537 -17.21 27.91 -10.55
C VAL A 537 -17.42 27.45 -9.10
N GLN A 538 -18.24 26.43 -8.88
CA GLN A 538 -18.43 25.85 -7.56
C GLN A 538 -17.10 25.21 -7.22
N HIS A 539 -16.47 25.82 -6.23
CA HIS A 539 -15.10 25.55 -5.89
C HIS A 539 -14.97 24.12 -5.35
N ASN A 540 -13.88 23.45 -5.76
CA ASN A 540 -13.48 22.11 -5.34
C ASN A 540 -13.55 21.90 -3.81
N ASP A 541 -13.40 23.00 -3.09
CA ASP A 541 -13.38 23.15 -1.65
C ASP A 541 -14.68 22.67 -0.96
N ARG A 542 -15.86 22.87 -1.57
CA ARG A 542 -17.17 22.54 -0.97
C ARG A 542 -17.40 21.03 -0.92
N VAL A 543 -17.04 20.33 -1.99
CA VAL A 543 -17.22 18.87 -2.09
C VAL A 543 -16.37 18.18 -1.04
N LEU A 544 -15.08 18.54 -0.97
CA LEU A 544 -14.17 17.96 0.02
C LEU A 544 -14.56 18.35 1.46
N SER A 545 -14.95 19.61 1.69
CA SER A 545 -15.43 20.06 3.00
C SER A 545 -16.65 19.24 3.45
N ALA A 546 -17.61 19.01 2.56
CA ALA A 546 -18.79 18.20 2.86
C ALA A 546 -18.42 16.74 3.11
N TRP A 547 -17.52 16.17 2.31
CA TRP A 547 -17.02 14.81 2.49
C TRP A 547 -16.35 14.60 3.84
N VAL A 548 -15.39 15.46 4.20
CA VAL A 548 -14.64 15.33 5.46
C VAL A 548 -15.56 15.46 6.67
N LYS A 549 -16.62 16.29 6.61
CA LYS A 549 -17.64 16.34 7.66
C LYS A 549 -18.36 15.00 7.89
N LEU A 550 -18.47 14.16 6.87
CA LEU A 550 -19.12 12.85 6.97
C LEU A 550 -18.20 11.78 7.57
N VAL A 551 -16.93 11.77 7.17
CA VAL A 551 -16.01 10.65 7.46
C VAL A 551 -14.85 11.01 8.40
N GLY A 552 -14.74 12.27 8.82
CA GLY A 552 -13.57 12.82 9.52
C GLY A 552 -13.41 12.42 10.99
N GLN A 553 -14.50 12.02 11.65
CA GLN A 553 -14.55 11.90 13.11
C GLN A 553 -13.53 10.92 13.71
N SER A 554 -13.18 9.85 12.99
CA SER A 554 -12.24 8.83 13.44
C SER A 554 -10.81 9.00 12.89
N LEU A 555 -10.56 10.00 12.04
CA LEU A 555 -9.31 10.11 11.31
C LEU A 555 -8.18 10.65 12.20
N GLU A 556 -7.08 9.91 12.26
CA GLU A 556 -5.81 10.33 12.87
C GLU A 556 -4.82 10.87 11.82
N THR A 557 -4.94 10.42 10.57
CA THR A 557 -4.07 10.82 9.46
C THR A 557 -4.89 11.18 8.22
N LEU A 558 -4.66 12.36 7.65
CA LEU A 558 -5.32 12.84 6.45
C LEU A 558 -4.29 13.40 5.47
N ARG A 559 -4.25 12.82 4.26
CA ARG A 559 -3.35 13.22 3.18
C ARG A 559 -4.15 13.74 1.98
N LEU A 560 -4.07 15.04 1.71
CA LEU A 560 -4.85 15.76 0.69
C LEU A 560 -3.95 16.39 -0.38
N ARG A 561 -2.77 15.84 -0.66
CA ARG A 561 -1.82 16.46 -1.60
C ARG A 561 -2.44 16.78 -2.95
N LYS A 562 -2.02 17.86 -3.61
CA LYS A 562 -2.47 18.20 -4.97
C LYS A 562 -3.98 18.43 -5.11
N ASN A 563 -4.67 18.79 -4.02
CA ASN A 563 -6.06 19.24 -4.06
C ASN A 563 -6.10 20.74 -3.83
N GLY A 564 -6.79 21.50 -4.68
CA GLY A 564 -6.98 22.93 -4.44
C GLY A 564 -7.81 23.15 -3.16
N LEU A 565 -7.18 23.67 -2.10
CA LEU A 565 -7.80 23.91 -0.80
C LEU A 565 -7.88 25.41 -0.52
N ARG A 566 -9.00 25.83 0.06
CA ARG A 566 -9.13 27.17 0.64
C ARG A 566 -8.90 27.16 2.14
N THR A 567 -8.57 28.33 2.67
CA THR A 567 -8.43 28.58 4.11
C THR A 567 -9.67 28.13 4.90
N ASN A 568 -10.88 28.37 4.39
CA ASN A 568 -12.12 27.94 5.07
C ASN A 568 -12.26 26.41 5.12
N THR A 569 -11.84 25.71 4.07
CA THR A 569 -11.85 24.24 4.04
C THR A 569 -10.87 23.65 5.03
N LEU A 570 -9.70 24.27 5.19
CA LEU A 570 -8.74 23.88 6.21
C LEU A 570 -9.33 24.02 7.63
N ALA A 571 -10.09 25.08 7.90
CA ALA A 571 -10.80 25.23 9.17
C ALA A 571 -11.84 24.10 9.39
N ILE A 572 -12.62 23.79 8.35
CA ILE A 572 -13.61 22.69 8.39
C ILE A 572 -12.94 21.34 8.63
N ILE A 573 -11.78 21.07 8.01
CA ILE A 573 -11.03 19.83 8.22
C ILE A 573 -10.62 19.68 9.68
N LEU A 574 -10.11 20.74 10.30
CA LEU A 574 -9.69 20.71 11.70
C LEU A 574 -10.88 20.53 12.65
N GLU A 575 -12.04 21.10 12.33
CA GLU A 575 -13.28 20.92 13.11
C GLU A 575 -13.87 19.51 12.96
N ALA A 576 -13.88 18.97 11.73
CA ALA A 576 -14.47 17.67 11.42
C ALA A 576 -13.58 16.47 11.80
N CYS A 577 -12.28 16.69 11.97
CA CYS A 577 -11.30 15.66 12.32
C CYS A 577 -10.64 15.95 13.68
N PRO A 578 -11.36 15.81 14.81
CA PRO A 578 -10.85 16.18 16.13
C PRO A 578 -9.67 15.32 16.61
N LEU A 579 -9.50 14.11 16.05
CA LEU A 579 -8.43 13.17 16.41
C LEU A 579 -7.18 13.28 15.52
N ILE A 580 -7.14 14.28 14.63
CA ILE A 580 -6.08 14.38 13.64
C ILE A 580 -4.72 14.66 14.28
N LYS A 581 -3.74 13.85 13.92
CA LYS A 581 -2.33 13.94 14.34
C LYS A 581 -1.43 14.25 13.16
N ASN A 582 -1.72 13.69 11.99
CA ASN A 582 -0.92 13.88 10.79
C ASN A 582 -1.77 14.51 9.68
N LEU A 583 -1.43 15.74 9.32
CA LEU A 583 -2.07 16.47 8.23
C LEU A 583 -1.06 16.76 7.14
N ASP A 584 -1.36 16.30 5.92
CA ASP A 584 -0.54 16.52 4.74
C ASP A 584 -1.36 17.23 3.66
N VAL A 585 -1.07 18.51 3.47
CA VAL A 585 -1.69 19.46 2.53
C VAL A 585 -0.64 20.06 1.60
N THR A 586 0.37 19.27 1.22
CA THR A 586 1.39 19.67 0.24
C THR A 586 0.78 19.90 -1.14
N GLU A 587 1.26 20.92 -1.88
CA GLU A 587 0.77 21.28 -3.22
C GLU A 587 -0.75 21.53 -3.28
N CYS A 588 -1.33 22.18 -2.26
CA CYS A 588 -2.78 22.40 -2.15
C CYS A 588 -3.23 23.84 -2.50
N GLU A 589 -2.35 24.64 -3.09
CA GLU A 589 -2.60 26.05 -3.45
C GLU A 589 -2.99 26.93 -2.24
N LEU A 590 -2.64 26.50 -1.01
CA LEU A 590 -2.99 27.21 0.21
C LEU A 590 -2.25 28.56 0.30
N THR A 591 -2.98 29.63 0.60
CA THR A 591 -2.41 30.98 0.80
C THR A 591 -2.26 31.38 2.27
N ASP A 592 -2.97 30.69 3.17
CA ASP A 592 -2.99 30.98 4.60
C ASP A 592 -3.20 29.71 5.44
N ILE A 593 -2.35 29.53 6.45
CA ILE A 593 -2.45 28.47 7.48
C ILE A 593 -3.00 29.00 8.82
N GLY A 594 -3.53 30.23 8.84
CA GLY A 594 -4.16 30.85 10.00
C GLY A 594 -5.17 29.96 10.75
N PRO A 595 -6.01 29.13 10.09
CA PRO A 595 -6.86 28.16 10.78
C PRO A 595 -6.10 27.19 11.68
N ILE A 596 -4.94 26.68 11.23
CA ILE A 596 -4.09 25.80 12.03
C ILE A 596 -3.52 26.57 13.23
N THR A 597 -3.01 27.79 13.00
CA THR A 597 -2.49 28.66 14.07
C THR A 597 -3.54 28.93 15.13
N ARG A 598 -4.79 29.20 14.73
CA ARG A 598 -5.92 29.42 15.66
C ARG A 598 -6.31 28.15 16.40
N ALA A 599 -6.34 27.00 15.72
CA ALA A 599 -6.68 25.72 16.35
C ALA A 599 -5.67 25.32 17.43
N PHE A 600 -4.37 25.56 17.22
CA PHE A 600 -3.37 25.37 18.26
C PHE A 600 -3.53 26.35 19.43
N ARG A 601 -3.80 27.64 19.16
CA ARG A 601 -4.04 28.62 20.23
C ARG A 601 -5.30 28.33 21.06
N GLY A 602 -6.31 27.71 20.44
CA GLY A 602 -7.56 27.33 21.10
C GLY A 602 -7.54 25.93 21.72
N ASP A 603 -6.36 25.29 21.80
CA ASP A 603 -6.16 23.93 22.28
C ASP A 603 -7.07 22.85 21.65
N SER A 604 -7.54 23.11 20.43
CA SER A 604 -8.41 22.21 19.67
C SER A 604 -7.64 21.38 18.64
N CYS A 605 -6.30 21.37 18.71
CA CYS A 605 -5.42 20.81 17.69
C CYS A 605 -4.35 19.91 18.32
N THR A 606 -4.34 18.63 17.94
CA THR A 606 -3.37 17.64 18.43
C THR A 606 -2.35 17.23 17.36
N LEU A 607 -2.13 18.08 16.36
CA LEU A 607 -1.25 17.76 15.23
C LEU A 607 0.20 17.53 15.71
N THR A 608 0.71 16.35 15.41
CA THR A 608 2.11 15.96 15.57
C THR A 608 2.92 16.20 14.31
N THR A 609 2.27 16.08 13.14
CA THR A 609 2.88 16.25 11.83
C THR A 609 2.06 17.21 10.99
N LEU A 610 2.70 18.28 10.53
CA LEU A 610 2.14 19.20 9.55
C LEU A 610 3.03 19.25 8.31
N LYS A 611 2.50 18.78 7.19
CA LYS A 611 3.14 18.92 5.87
C LYS A 611 2.34 19.90 5.01
N ALA A 612 2.90 21.08 4.77
CA ALA A 612 2.28 22.14 3.98
C ALA A 612 3.26 22.73 2.96
N ALA A 613 4.10 21.86 2.38
CA ALA A 613 5.09 22.22 1.38
C ALA A 613 4.46 22.62 0.03
N ASP A 614 5.21 23.36 -0.79
CA ASP A 614 4.86 23.72 -2.17
C ASP A 614 3.47 24.38 -2.30
N ASN A 615 3.16 25.28 -1.36
CA ASN A 615 1.95 26.08 -1.36
C ASN A 615 2.27 27.57 -1.66
N HIS A 616 1.29 28.44 -1.51
CA HIS A 616 1.43 29.89 -1.64
C HIS A 616 1.25 30.62 -0.31
N ILE A 617 1.65 29.97 0.79
CA ILE A 617 1.39 30.47 2.15
C ILE A 617 2.13 31.80 2.34
N SER A 618 1.38 32.85 2.66
CA SER A 618 1.95 34.18 2.84
C SER A 618 3.02 34.22 3.94
N ALA A 619 4.03 35.07 3.76
CA ALA A 619 5.08 35.27 4.76
C ALA A 619 4.52 35.70 6.12
N ALA A 620 3.45 36.50 6.14
CA ALA A 620 2.76 36.92 7.37
C ALA A 620 2.15 35.72 8.12
N SER A 621 1.45 34.84 7.39
CA SER A 621 0.86 33.62 7.96
C SER A 621 1.92 32.66 8.52
N GLN A 622 3.03 32.47 7.80
CA GLN A 622 4.18 31.69 8.28
C GLN A 622 4.81 32.33 9.53
N GLU A 623 4.99 33.65 9.53
CA GLU A 623 5.58 34.36 10.67
C GLU A 623 4.73 34.23 11.93
N ASP A 624 3.40 34.37 11.79
CA ASP A 624 2.46 34.17 12.90
C ASP A 624 2.50 32.75 13.46
N PHE A 625 2.62 31.75 12.58
CA PHE A 625 2.80 30.36 12.99
C PHE A 625 4.15 30.16 13.70
N PHE A 626 5.24 30.74 13.20
CA PHE A 626 6.55 30.67 13.86
C PHE A 626 6.57 31.36 15.22
N ARG A 627 5.84 32.46 15.39
CA ARG A 627 5.70 33.11 16.71
C ARG A 627 4.93 32.22 17.69
N LEU A 628 4.01 31.39 17.21
CA LEU A 628 3.31 30.43 18.06
C LEU A 628 4.26 29.33 18.58
N LEU A 629 5.25 28.90 17.79
CA LEU A 629 6.22 27.87 18.21
C LEU A 629 7.02 28.22 19.48
N LYS A 630 7.12 29.51 19.83
CA LYS A 630 7.83 30.00 21.02
C LYS A 630 6.92 30.39 22.18
N ASP A 631 5.61 30.27 21.99
CA ASP A 631 4.62 30.66 22.98
C ASP A 631 4.61 29.63 24.12
N PRO A 632 4.99 30.03 25.35
CA PRO A 632 5.01 29.10 26.48
C PRO A 632 3.60 28.70 26.94
N GLU A 633 2.58 29.52 26.67
CA GLU A 633 1.21 29.30 27.16
C GLU A 633 0.41 28.37 26.23
N CYS A 634 0.86 28.18 25.00
CA CYS A 634 0.24 27.24 24.08
C CYS A 634 0.80 25.84 24.34
N ASP A 635 0.09 25.00 25.09
CA ASP A 635 0.51 23.62 25.32
C ASP A 635 0.34 22.77 24.05
N SER A 636 -0.71 23.02 23.27
CA SER A 636 -1.01 22.20 22.08
C SER A 636 0.07 22.24 21.00
N ILE A 637 0.75 23.39 20.79
CA ILE A 637 1.84 23.48 19.80
C ILE A 637 3.05 22.61 20.17
N ARG A 638 3.15 22.20 21.44
CA ARG A 638 4.20 21.27 21.92
C ARG A 638 3.99 19.85 21.40
N HIS A 639 2.80 19.51 20.91
CA HIS A 639 2.57 18.23 20.23
C HIS A 639 3.23 18.16 18.85
N LEU A 640 3.49 19.31 18.22
CA LEU A 640 4.08 19.35 16.88
C LEU A 640 5.54 18.91 16.89
N GLN A 641 5.84 17.85 16.14
CA GLN A 641 7.16 17.23 16.03
C GLN A 641 7.75 17.33 14.62
N VAL A 642 6.90 17.35 13.58
CA VAL A 642 7.33 17.36 12.18
C VAL A 642 6.68 18.54 11.47
N LEU A 643 7.49 19.38 10.84
CA LEU A 643 7.04 20.55 10.08
C LEU A 643 7.73 20.62 8.71
N HIS A 644 6.93 20.63 7.65
CA HIS A 644 7.36 20.85 6.27
C HIS A 644 6.69 22.11 5.73
N LEU A 645 7.50 23.10 5.35
CA LEU A 645 7.06 24.39 4.79
C LEU A 645 7.92 24.81 3.59
N GLU A 646 8.76 23.93 3.08
CA GLU A 646 9.53 24.11 1.86
C GLU A 646 8.63 24.49 0.66
N GLY A 647 9.18 25.20 -0.32
CA GLY A 647 8.43 25.60 -1.53
C GLY A 647 7.45 26.77 -1.35
N ASN A 648 7.28 27.30 -0.13
CA ASN A 648 6.42 28.46 0.11
C ASN A 648 7.15 29.80 -0.13
N PRO A 649 6.42 30.88 -0.50
CA PRO A 649 7.00 32.22 -0.63
C PRO A 649 7.71 32.66 0.65
N THR A 650 8.98 33.04 0.52
CA THR A 650 9.77 33.60 1.63
C THR A 650 9.78 35.13 1.54
N SER A 651 9.73 35.82 2.69
CA SER A 651 9.87 37.28 2.73
C SER A 651 11.20 37.72 2.10
N PRO A 652 11.27 38.90 1.45
CA PRO A 652 12.53 39.47 0.99
C PRO A 652 13.59 39.47 2.11
N GLY A 653 14.76 38.90 1.83
CA GLY A 653 15.85 38.79 2.81
C GLY A 653 15.66 37.74 3.92
N ASN A 654 14.74 36.78 3.76
CA ASN A 654 14.51 35.67 4.70
C ASN A 654 14.20 36.09 6.15
N ARG A 655 13.55 37.25 6.36
CA ARG A 655 13.17 37.75 7.70
C ARG A 655 12.37 36.71 8.50
N ILE A 656 11.43 36.01 7.86
CA ILE A 656 10.64 34.94 8.51
C ILE A 656 11.50 33.81 9.08
N LEU A 657 12.64 33.48 8.46
CA LEU A 657 13.54 32.44 8.97
C LEU A 657 14.31 32.91 10.21
N ASN A 658 14.55 34.21 10.37
CA ASN A 658 15.09 34.72 11.64
C ASN A 658 14.06 34.58 12.77
N VAL A 659 12.77 34.79 12.48
CA VAL A 659 11.70 34.56 13.45
C VAL A 659 11.66 33.09 13.85
N LEU A 660 11.67 32.18 12.87
CA LEU A 660 11.75 30.74 13.11
C LEU A 660 12.98 30.37 13.95
N HIS A 661 14.18 30.85 13.59
CA HIS A 661 15.42 30.63 14.35
C HIS A 661 15.27 31.04 15.82
N SER A 662 14.73 32.24 16.07
CA SER A 662 14.48 32.72 17.44
C SER A 662 13.47 31.85 18.18
N SER A 663 12.46 31.33 17.47
CA SER A 663 11.42 30.50 18.08
C SER A 663 11.92 29.11 18.45
N LEU A 664 12.77 28.52 17.61
CA LEU A 664 13.36 27.20 17.85
C LEU A 664 14.31 27.12 19.05
N ARG A 665 14.76 28.28 19.57
CA ARG A 665 15.53 28.34 20.83
C ARG A 665 14.69 27.98 22.05
N ARG A 666 13.37 28.28 22.01
CA ARG A 666 12.42 27.98 23.10
C ARG A 666 11.62 26.72 22.86
N ASN A 667 11.40 26.37 21.60
CA ASN A 667 10.74 25.12 21.25
C ASN A 667 11.66 23.93 21.53
N THR A 668 11.17 22.93 22.26
CA THR A 668 11.90 21.69 22.58
C THR A 668 11.24 20.44 21.99
N THR A 669 10.20 20.61 21.17
CA THR A 669 9.36 19.49 20.70
C THR A 669 9.50 19.20 19.21
N LEU A 670 9.79 20.23 18.40
CA LEU A 670 9.93 20.10 16.96
C LEU A 670 11.23 19.37 16.61
N ARG A 671 11.08 18.12 16.18
CA ARG A 671 12.14 17.16 15.86
C ARG A 671 12.61 17.31 14.42
N TYR A 672 11.68 17.35 13.47
CA TYR A 672 12.00 17.35 12.04
C TYR A 672 11.49 18.63 11.41
N LEU A 673 12.40 19.34 10.75
CA LEU A 673 12.13 20.61 10.10
C LEU A 673 12.71 20.60 8.70
N ILE A 674 11.84 20.71 7.69
CA ILE A 674 12.25 20.84 6.29
C ILE A 674 11.99 22.27 5.81
N LEU A 675 13.02 22.90 5.27
CA LEU A 675 13.02 24.30 4.86
C LEU A 675 13.60 24.49 3.47
N SER A 676 13.05 25.47 2.76
CA SER A 676 13.64 26.02 1.54
C SER A 676 14.18 27.43 1.78
N MET A 677 15.25 27.80 1.08
CA MET A 677 15.79 29.16 1.11
C MET A 677 15.86 29.76 -0.28
N ASN A 678 15.56 31.06 -0.37
CA ASN A 678 15.84 31.81 -1.60
C ASN A 678 17.36 31.97 -1.78
N ARG A 679 17.93 31.21 -2.71
CA ARG A 679 19.39 31.18 -2.99
C ARG A 679 19.93 32.47 -3.59
N ARG A 680 19.06 33.39 -4.05
CA ARG A 680 19.48 34.64 -4.71
C ARG A 680 20.04 35.68 -3.73
N HIS A 681 19.87 35.51 -2.43
CA HIS A 681 20.38 36.44 -1.42
C HIS A 681 21.68 35.94 -0.77
N THR A 682 22.70 36.78 -0.73
CA THR A 682 24.01 36.47 -0.11
C THR A 682 23.90 36.15 1.39
N LEU A 683 22.97 36.81 2.10
CA LEU A 683 22.64 36.55 3.50
C LEU A 683 22.08 35.14 3.75
N SER A 684 21.70 34.41 2.70
CA SER A 684 21.16 33.05 2.83
C SER A 684 22.18 32.03 3.33
N ARG A 685 23.48 32.20 3.01
CA ARG A 685 24.53 31.26 3.48
C ARG A 685 24.76 31.36 4.98
N ASP A 686 24.78 32.58 5.51
CA ASP A 686 24.97 32.83 6.94
C ASP A 686 23.80 32.26 7.76
N LEU A 687 22.56 32.47 7.31
CA LEU A 687 21.36 31.91 7.96
C LEU A 687 21.38 30.39 8.02
N ARG A 688 21.65 29.72 6.89
CA ARG A 688 21.74 28.25 6.84
C ARG A 688 22.75 27.72 7.85
N TRP A 689 23.94 28.29 7.84
CA TRP A 689 24.99 27.92 8.78
C TRP A 689 24.57 28.13 10.24
N ARG A 690 23.89 29.24 10.56
CA ARG A 690 23.37 29.51 11.92
C ARG A 690 22.34 28.47 12.37
N PHE A 691 21.45 28.02 11.50
CA PHE A 691 20.51 26.94 11.81
C PHE A 691 21.21 25.59 11.99
N ASP A 692 22.14 25.25 11.10
CA ASP A 692 22.90 24.01 11.19
C ASP A 692 23.74 23.97 12.48
N ARG A 693 24.31 25.11 12.89
CA ARG A 693 25.08 25.23 14.13
C ARG A 693 24.20 25.22 15.39
N ASP A 694 23.11 26.01 15.40
CA ASP A 694 22.33 26.26 16.63
C ASP A 694 21.22 25.23 16.86
N HIS A 695 20.75 24.56 15.81
CA HIS A 695 19.52 23.76 15.85
C HIS A 695 19.68 22.35 15.30
N HIS A 696 20.45 22.13 14.24
CA HIS A 696 20.67 20.76 13.74
C HIS A 696 21.49 19.96 14.75
N GLY A 697 21.01 18.77 15.12
CA GLY A 697 21.61 17.93 16.16
C GLY A 697 21.45 18.48 17.59
N SER A 698 20.66 19.53 17.81
CA SER A 698 20.37 20.01 19.16
C SER A 698 19.53 18.99 19.94
N ARG A 699 19.85 18.78 21.22
CA ARG A 699 19.11 17.85 22.10
C ARG A 699 17.79 18.48 22.51
N LEU A 700 16.70 17.76 22.25
CA LEU A 700 15.33 18.18 22.56
C LEU A 700 14.83 17.60 23.89
N GLY A 701 15.40 16.48 24.32
CA GLY A 701 15.07 15.83 25.58
C GLY A 701 15.21 14.32 25.49
N HIS A 702 14.33 13.64 26.21
CA HIS A 702 14.28 12.18 26.29
C HIS A 702 12.89 11.68 25.99
N GLU A 703 12.79 10.66 25.17
CA GLU A 703 11.54 9.95 24.93
C GLU A 703 11.46 8.72 25.83
N ASN A 704 10.30 8.58 26.48
CA ASN A 704 10.01 7.41 27.28
C ASN A 704 9.93 6.16 26.39
N LEU A 705 10.45 5.03 26.86
CA LEU A 705 10.26 3.75 26.17
C LEU A 705 8.78 3.44 25.99
N SER A 706 8.42 2.92 24.81
CA SER A 706 7.08 2.41 24.52
C SER A 706 6.71 1.28 25.48
N PHE A 707 5.42 1.03 25.66
CA PHE A 707 4.95 -0.06 26.53
C PHE A 707 5.53 -1.41 26.11
N GLN A 708 5.60 -1.69 24.80
CA GLN A 708 6.18 -2.91 24.25
C GLN A 708 7.68 -3.03 24.58
N HIS A 709 8.45 -1.95 24.48
CA HIS A 709 9.86 -1.96 24.85
C HIS A 709 10.06 -2.13 26.36
N ARG A 710 9.22 -1.50 27.18
CA ARG A 710 9.24 -1.72 28.64
C ARG A 710 8.97 -3.18 28.97
N LEU A 711 7.95 -3.77 28.34
CA LEU A 711 7.64 -5.20 28.51
C LEU A 711 8.78 -6.10 28.05
N ALA A 712 9.41 -5.79 26.91
CA ALA A 712 10.55 -6.55 26.40
C ALA A 712 11.77 -6.47 27.33
N VAL A 713 12.00 -5.31 27.97
CA VAL A 713 13.04 -5.17 29.01
C VAL A 713 12.67 -6.00 30.25
N LEU A 714 11.39 -6.00 30.64
CA LEU A 714 10.90 -6.78 31.78
C LEU A 714 10.84 -8.28 31.54
N SER A 715 10.76 -8.74 30.29
CA SER A 715 10.69 -10.17 29.96
C SER A 715 12.04 -10.88 30.03
N VAL A 716 13.14 -10.15 30.25
CA VAL A 716 14.46 -10.73 30.53
C VAL A 716 14.44 -11.31 31.95
N ALA A 717 14.70 -12.62 32.08
CA ALA A 717 14.52 -13.40 33.32
C ALA A 717 15.21 -12.84 34.58
N MET A 718 16.27 -12.04 34.42
CA MET A 718 16.93 -11.36 35.56
C MET A 718 16.20 -10.10 36.03
N VAL A 719 15.41 -9.44 35.17
CA VAL A 719 14.76 -8.16 35.45
C VAL A 719 13.51 -8.34 36.33
N THR A 720 12.87 -9.52 36.31
CA THR A 720 11.69 -9.82 37.13
C THR A 720 11.98 -9.92 38.63
N THR A 721 13.25 -10.05 39.02
CA THR A 721 13.70 -10.08 40.43
C THR A 721 14.18 -8.72 40.94
N LEU A 722 14.25 -7.71 40.07
CA LEU A 722 14.77 -6.38 40.43
C LEU A 722 13.72 -5.56 41.17
N PRO A 723 14.13 -4.77 42.19
CA PRO A 723 13.23 -3.79 42.82
C PRO A 723 12.67 -2.80 41.80
N THR A 724 11.42 -2.36 41.97
CA THR A 724 10.75 -1.41 41.08
C THR A 724 11.57 -0.12 40.86
N ALA A 725 12.28 0.36 41.89
CA ALA A 725 13.16 1.52 41.77
C ALA A 725 14.29 1.29 40.74
N VAL A 726 14.88 0.10 40.71
CA VAL A 726 15.93 -0.27 39.75
C VAL A 726 15.35 -0.37 38.34
N ILE A 727 14.16 -0.96 38.19
CA ILE A 727 13.44 -1.02 36.91
C ILE A 727 13.17 0.40 36.37
N VAL A 728 12.74 1.33 37.23
CA VAL A 728 12.52 2.73 36.85
C VAL A 728 13.83 3.41 36.43
N ILE A 729 14.94 3.14 37.13
CA ILE A 729 16.27 3.63 36.73
C ILE A 729 16.67 3.06 35.36
N ILE A 730 16.48 1.76 35.12
CA ILE A 730 16.75 1.12 33.83
C ILE A 730 15.93 1.77 32.72
N PHE A 731 14.62 1.98 32.93
CA PHE A 731 13.78 2.66 31.95
C PHE A 731 14.20 4.10 31.72
N ASN A 732 14.63 4.81 32.77
CA ASN A 732 15.13 6.17 32.66
C ASN A 732 16.46 6.24 31.90
N PHE A 733 17.37 5.30 32.15
CA PHE A 733 18.65 5.20 31.47
C PHE A 733 18.48 4.79 30.00
N ALA A 734 17.53 3.90 29.72
CA ALA A 734 17.21 3.44 28.38
C ALA A 734 16.31 4.40 27.59
N LYS A 735 15.96 5.58 28.15
CA LYS A 735 15.21 6.59 27.38
C LYS A 735 16.01 7.01 26.17
N ARG A 736 15.34 7.08 25.03
CA ARG A 736 15.96 7.52 23.79
C ARG A 736 16.20 9.02 23.86
N GLU A 737 17.45 9.44 23.70
CA GLU A 737 17.76 10.85 23.49
C GLU A 737 17.17 11.32 22.15
N VAL A 738 16.44 12.43 22.20
CA VAL A 738 15.79 13.00 21.02
C VAL A 738 16.59 14.20 20.54
N TYR A 739 16.89 14.21 19.25
CA TYR A 739 17.68 15.26 18.60
C TYR A 739 16.89 15.89 17.46
N ARG A 740 17.05 17.20 17.27
CA ARG A 740 16.44 17.94 16.16
C ARG A 740 17.22 17.70 14.86
N GLN A 741 16.49 17.51 13.77
CA GLN A 741 17.01 17.44 12.40
C GLN A 741 16.43 18.59 11.58
N VAL A 742 17.33 19.45 11.09
CA VAL A 742 17.01 20.50 10.11
C VAL A 742 17.50 20.03 8.76
N LEU A 743 16.61 19.99 7.78
CA LEU A 743 16.86 19.58 6.39
C LEU A 743 16.58 20.75 5.46
N TRP A 744 17.44 20.90 4.44
CA TRP A 744 17.37 21.97 3.45
C TRP A 744 17.17 21.40 2.04
N GLU A 745 16.33 22.06 1.25
CA GLU A 745 16.10 21.74 -0.17
C GLU A 745 17.05 22.48 -1.16
#